data_AF-A0A2A9F5X2-F1
#
_entry.id   AF-A0A2A9F5X2-F1
#
_cell.length_a   1.000
_cell.length_b   1.000
_cell.length_c   1.000
_cell.angle_alpha   90.00
_cell.angle_beta   90.00
_cell.angle_gamma   90.00
#
_symmetry.space_group_name_H-M   'P 1'
#
loop_
_entity.id
_entity.type
_entity.pdbx_description
1 polymer ?
#
loop_
_entity_poly.entity_id
_entity_poly.type
_entity_poly.pdbx_seq_one_letter_code
_entity_poly.pdbx_strand_id
1 'polypeptide(L)'
;MFRKVLVANRGEIAIRAFRAGYELGAGTVAVFPHEDRNSLHRLKADEAYEIGEPGHPVRAYLSVEEIVTAAKKAGADAIYPGYGFLSENPDLARACEEAGITFVGPSADILELTGNKARAVKAAREAGVPVLGSSQPSSDIDELVAAADELGFPVFVKAVAGGGGRGMRRVEDPALLRESIEAAAREAESAFGDPTVFLEKAVVEPRHIEVQILADGEGNVIHLFERDCSVQRRHQKVVELAPAPNLDPELRDRICADAVRFARQIGYRNAGTVEFLLDRKGNHVFIEMNPRIQVEHTVTEEVTDVDLVQSQLRIAAGETLDDLGLSQDRIYLRGAALQCRITTEDPANGFRPDTGMISAYRSPGGSGIRLDGGTAFSGTEISAHFDSLLVKLTCRGRDFRTAVGRARRAVAEFRIRGVATNIPFLQAVLDDPDFREGRVTTSFIEERPHLLTARHSADRGTRLLTYLADQTVNRPHGERPRTPDAATKLPTLPADLTPPDGSKQKLTELGPDGFARWLRESPLLGVTDTTFRDAHQSLLATRVRTKDLLAVAPVVAATVPQLLSLECWGGATYDVALRFLAEDPWERLERLRKAVPNICLQMLLRGRNTVGYTPYPTEVTTAFVEEATATGIDIFRIFDALNDVEQMRPAIEAVRETGAAVAEVALCYTSDLSDPNEKLYTLDYYLKLAEQIVGAGAHVLAIKDMAGLLRAPAAARLVTALRKEFDLPVHLHTHDTAGGQLATYLSAIQAGVDAVDGAVSSMAGTTSQPSLGSIVAATDHSAHSTGLDLQAIGDLEPYWESVRKIYAPFEAGLASPTGRVYHHEIPGGQLSNLRTQAIALGLGDRFEDIEAMYAAADRILGHLVKVTPSSKVVGDLALHLVGAGVSPADFEAEPNRFDIPDSVIGFLRGELGDPPGGWPEPFRTKALEGRPAAKPVVELSEEDHKELTDDRRGALNRLLFPGPAKEFLTHREAYGDTSVLPSKDFFYGLRPGEEYSVDLEPGVRLLIELEAIGEADERGMRTVMSTLNGQLRPIQIRDRSIASDIPATEKADKGNPKQIAAPFAGVVTLQVAEGDQVAAGATVATIEAMKMEASITASVAGRVGRLAITSVQQVEGGDLLIVLE
;
A
#
# COMPACT_ATOMS: atom_id res chain seq x y z
N MET A 1 51.93 -15.92 -17.95
CA MET A 1 50.46 -15.78 -18.01
C MET A 1 49.80 -17.15 -18.03
N PHE A 2 48.67 -17.32 -17.32
CA PHE A 2 47.89 -18.57 -17.31
C PHE A 2 47.13 -18.78 -18.63
N ARG A 3 46.98 -20.03 -19.07
CA ARG A 3 46.14 -20.38 -20.23
C ARG A 3 44.69 -20.56 -19.81
N LYS A 4 44.44 -21.03 -18.58
CA LYS A 4 43.08 -21.25 -18.07
C LYS A 4 42.98 -20.97 -16.58
N VAL A 5 41.94 -20.24 -16.17
CA VAL A 5 41.67 -19.85 -14.77
C VAL A 5 40.26 -20.29 -14.37
N LEU A 6 40.15 -21.04 -13.28
CA LEU A 6 38.87 -21.35 -12.64
C LEU A 6 38.55 -20.30 -11.57
N VAL A 7 37.33 -19.79 -11.57
CA VAL A 7 36.87 -18.86 -10.53
C VAL A 7 36.05 -19.63 -9.50
N ALA A 8 36.58 -19.79 -8.29
CA ALA A 8 35.94 -20.51 -7.19
C ALA A 8 34.93 -19.61 -6.44
N ASN A 9 34.01 -19.01 -7.20
CA ASN A 9 33.03 -18.05 -6.68
C ASN A 9 31.84 -17.93 -7.65
N ARG A 10 30.88 -17.05 -7.32
CA ARG A 10 29.67 -16.80 -8.08
C ARG A 10 29.39 -15.32 -8.30
N GLY A 11 28.33 -15.03 -9.07
CA GLY A 11 27.76 -13.69 -9.17
C GLY A 11 28.71 -12.66 -9.78
N GLU A 12 28.72 -11.45 -9.22
CA GLU A 12 29.42 -10.31 -9.82
C GLU A 12 30.94 -10.50 -9.88
N ILE A 13 31.55 -11.03 -8.81
CA ILE A 13 33.01 -11.16 -8.73
C ILE A 13 33.54 -12.23 -9.68
N ALA A 14 32.75 -13.29 -9.92
CA ALA A 14 33.07 -14.28 -10.94
C ALA A 14 33.08 -13.63 -12.32
N ILE A 15 32.05 -12.84 -12.66
CA ILE A 15 31.99 -12.10 -13.93
C ILE A 15 33.16 -11.11 -14.06
N ARG A 16 33.50 -10.40 -12.97
CA ARG A 16 34.63 -9.48 -12.92
C ARG A 16 35.96 -10.18 -13.21
N ALA A 17 36.16 -11.37 -12.66
CA ALA A 17 37.34 -12.21 -12.91
C ALA A 17 37.36 -12.77 -14.33
N PHE A 18 36.22 -13.18 -14.88
CA PHE A 18 36.14 -13.63 -16.28
C PHE A 18 36.48 -12.52 -17.26
N ARG A 19 36.03 -11.28 -16.99
CA ARG A 19 36.41 -10.10 -17.79
C ARG A 19 37.93 -9.91 -17.80
N ALA A 20 38.56 -9.92 -16.63
CA ALA A 20 40.03 -9.81 -16.52
C ALA A 20 40.75 -10.97 -17.21
N GLY A 21 40.28 -12.20 -17.04
CA GLY A 21 40.83 -13.38 -17.69
C GLY A 21 40.78 -13.28 -19.21
N TYR A 22 39.63 -12.88 -19.76
CA TYR A 22 39.45 -12.67 -21.20
C TYR A 22 40.37 -11.58 -21.76
N GLU A 23 40.49 -10.44 -21.07
CA GLU A 23 41.38 -9.34 -21.46
C GLU A 23 42.86 -9.74 -21.45
N LEU A 24 43.25 -10.66 -20.56
CA LEU A 24 44.59 -11.23 -20.50
C LEU A 24 44.79 -12.45 -21.41
N GLY A 25 43.76 -12.87 -22.15
CA GLY A 25 43.81 -14.01 -23.08
C GLY A 25 43.78 -15.40 -22.42
N ALA A 26 43.32 -15.51 -21.18
CA ALA A 26 43.11 -16.78 -20.49
C ALA A 26 41.70 -17.33 -20.73
N GLY A 27 41.58 -18.65 -20.92
CA GLY A 27 40.30 -19.35 -20.86
C GLY A 27 39.74 -19.35 -19.43
N THR A 28 38.42 -19.36 -19.30
CA THR A 28 37.73 -19.13 -18.04
C THR A 28 36.78 -20.26 -17.67
N VAL A 29 36.78 -20.65 -16.39
CA VAL A 29 35.96 -21.75 -15.88
C VAL A 29 35.09 -21.28 -14.72
N ALA A 30 33.78 -21.49 -14.82
CA ALA A 30 32.83 -21.30 -13.74
C ALA A 30 32.53 -22.63 -13.01
N VAL A 31 32.13 -22.51 -11.74
CA VAL A 31 31.54 -23.61 -10.96
C VAL A 31 30.18 -23.19 -10.45
N PHE A 32 29.23 -24.10 -10.36
CA PHE A 32 27.88 -23.77 -9.88
C PHE A 32 27.18 -24.98 -9.23
N PRO A 33 26.42 -24.83 -8.14
CA PRO A 33 25.50 -25.85 -7.67
C PRO A 33 24.20 -25.83 -8.49
N HIS A 34 23.38 -26.88 -8.35
CA HIS A 34 22.12 -27.03 -9.07
C HIS A 34 21.20 -25.80 -8.97
N GLU A 35 21.12 -25.17 -7.80
CA GLU A 35 20.26 -24.02 -7.52
C GLU A 35 20.73 -22.75 -8.24
N ASP A 36 22.03 -22.63 -8.54
CA ASP A 36 22.63 -21.47 -9.21
C ASP A 36 22.76 -21.69 -10.73
N ARG A 37 22.13 -22.75 -11.28
CA ARG A 37 22.22 -23.13 -12.71
C ARG A 37 21.79 -22.02 -13.69
N ASN A 38 20.93 -21.11 -13.24
CA ASN A 38 20.44 -19.99 -14.05
C ASN A 38 21.20 -18.68 -13.79
N SER A 39 22.25 -18.71 -12.96
CA SER A 39 23.06 -17.55 -12.63
C SER A 39 23.85 -17.06 -13.85
N LEU A 40 23.88 -15.74 -14.03
CA LEU A 40 24.49 -15.13 -15.22
C LEU A 40 26.00 -15.45 -15.31
N HIS A 41 26.70 -15.58 -14.19
CA HIS A 41 28.14 -15.85 -14.18
C HIS A 41 28.50 -17.15 -14.90
N ARG A 42 27.64 -18.18 -14.81
CA ARG A 42 27.80 -19.45 -15.52
C ARG A 42 27.88 -19.25 -17.03
N LEU A 43 27.10 -18.31 -17.55
CA LEU A 43 27.01 -17.98 -18.98
C LEU A 43 28.11 -17.01 -19.43
N LYS A 44 28.97 -16.53 -18.53
CA LYS A 44 30.07 -15.59 -18.82
C LYS A 44 31.45 -16.25 -18.87
N ALA A 45 31.57 -17.48 -18.39
CA ALA A 45 32.78 -18.28 -18.55
C ALA A 45 32.76 -19.06 -19.88
N ASP A 46 33.93 -19.50 -20.34
CA ASP A 46 34.05 -20.35 -21.55
C ASP A 46 33.52 -21.78 -21.31
N GLU A 47 33.67 -22.28 -20.08
CA GLU A 47 33.11 -23.56 -19.63
C GLU A 47 32.63 -23.47 -18.18
N ALA A 48 31.71 -24.36 -17.79
CA ALA A 48 31.14 -24.39 -16.44
C ALA A 48 30.93 -25.83 -15.95
N TYR A 49 31.22 -26.08 -14.68
CA TYR A 49 31.10 -27.40 -14.05
C TYR A 49 30.17 -27.34 -12.84
N GLU A 50 29.22 -28.27 -12.81
CA GLU A 50 28.32 -28.42 -11.65
C GLU A 50 29.10 -29.01 -10.46
N ILE A 51 28.84 -28.51 -9.25
CA ILE A 51 29.50 -28.92 -8.00
C ILE A 51 28.47 -29.22 -6.90
N GLY A 52 28.79 -30.18 -6.04
CA GLY A 52 27.97 -30.57 -4.88
C GLY A 52 26.66 -31.27 -5.23
N GLU A 53 25.78 -31.41 -4.23
CA GLU A 53 24.50 -32.09 -4.33
C GLU A 53 23.32 -31.10 -4.24
N PRO A 54 22.20 -31.34 -4.98
CA PRO A 54 21.00 -30.51 -4.87
C PRO A 54 20.49 -30.41 -3.43
N GLY A 55 20.07 -29.21 -3.03
CA GLY A 55 19.58 -28.88 -1.69
C GLY A 55 20.61 -28.20 -0.78
N HIS A 56 21.90 -28.17 -1.15
CA HIS A 56 22.98 -27.60 -0.33
C HIS A 56 23.87 -26.60 -1.08
N PRO A 57 23.30 -25.52 -1.64
CA PRO A 57 24.01 -24.64 -2.57
C PRO A 57 25.20 -23.89 -1.96
N VAL A 58 25.11 -23.45 -0.71
CA VAL A 58 26.19 -22.71 -0.04
C VAL A 58 27.35 -23.66 0.31
N ARG A 59 27.02 -24.84 0.82
CA ARG A 59 28.00 -25.89 1.15
C ARG A 59 28.82 -26.29 -0.07
N ALA A 60 28.21 -26.38 -1.25
CA ALA A 60 28.91 -26.72 -2.48
C ALA A 60 30.05 -25.72 -2.79
N TYR A 61 29.80 -24.41 -2.71
CA TYR A 61 30.83 -23.38 -2.92
C TYR A 61 31.90 -23.34 -1.80
N LEU A 62 31.63 -23.92 -0.63
CA LEU A 62 32.57 -24.04 0.48
C LEU A 62 33.37 -25.35 0.45
N SER A 63 33.16 -26.24 -0.52
CA SER A 63 33.88 -27.51 -0.60
C SER A 63 35.21 -27.37 -1.35
N VAL A 64 36.31 -27.45 -0.60
CA VAL A 64 37.67 -27.46 -1.18
C VAL A 64 37.85 -28.61 -2.17
N GLU A 65 37.34 -29.80 -1.83
CA GLU A 65 37.43 -31.00 -2.65
C GLU A 65 36.73 -30.84 -4.01
N GLU A 66 35.50 -30.33 -4.00
CA GLU A 66 34.71 -30.10 -5.22
C GLU A 66 35.39 -29.09 -6.15
N ILE A 67 35.87 -27.98 -5.58
CA ILE A 67 36.54 -26.92 -6.35
C ILE A 67 37.83 -27.42 -7.00
N VAL A 68 38.68 -28.11 -6.24
CA VAL A 68 39.95 -28.65 -6.76
C VAL A 68 39.69 -29.75 -7.80
N THR A 69 38.67 -30.59 -7.58
CA THR A 69 38.26 -31.62 -8.54
C THR A 69 37.77 -31.00 -9.85
N ALA A 70 36.93 -29.96 -9.77
CA ALA A 70 36.47 -29.22 -10.94
C ALA A 70 37.65 -28.57 -11.69
N ALA A 71 38.61 -27.97 -10.98
CA ALA A 71 39.78 -27.36 -11.58
C ALA A 71 40.68 -28.37 -12.30
N LYS A 72 40.92 -29.54 -11.70
CA LYS A 72 41.66 -30.65 -12.33
C LYS A 72 40.94 -31.16 -13.57
N LYS A 73 39.62 -31.36 -13.50
CA LYS A 73 38.79 -31.81 -14.63
C LYS A 73 38.81 -30.84 -15.79
N ALA A 74 38.76 -29.53 -15.50
CA ALA A 74 38.82 -28.46 -16.49
C ALA A 74 40.23 -28.24 -17.06
N GLY A 75 41.27 -28.73 -16.38
CA GLY A 75 42.67 -28.46 -16.71
C GLY A 75 43.05 -26.98 -16.48
N ALA A 76 42.55 -26.38 -15.39
CA ALA A 76 42.87 -25.01 -15.04
C ALA A 76 44.31 -24.89 -14.50
N ASP A 77 45.05 -23.87 -14.94
CA ASP A 77 46.41 -23.61 -14.44
C ASP A 77 46.36 -22.86 -13.08
N ALA A 78 45.26 -22.16 -12.80
CA ALA A 78 45.07 -21.36 -11.59
C ALA A 78 43.62 -21.34 -11.09
N ILE A 79 43.45 -21.13 -9.79
CA ILE A 79 42.16 -20.87 -9.14
C ILE A 79 42.16 -19.42 -8.60
N TYR A 80 41.19 -18.63 -9.07
CA TYR A 80 40.89 -17.30 -8.53
C TYR A 80 39.71 -17.40 -7.54
N PRO A 81 39.91 -17.14 -6.24
CA PRO A 81 38.85 -17.35 -5.27
C PRO A 81 37.89 -16.16 -5.12
N GLY A 82 38.21 -14.99 -5.68
CA GLY A 82 37.42 -13.77 -5.48
C GLY A 82 37.38 -13.35 -4.00
N TYR A 83 36.17 -13.10 -3.48
CA TYR A 83 35.95 -12.74 -2.07
C TYR A 83 34.82 -13.56 -1.45
N GLY A 84 34.85 -13.73 -0.12
CA GLY A 84 33.93 -14.63 0.57
C GLY A 84 34.16 -16.09 0.17
N PHE A 85 33.28 -16.98 0.63
CA PHE A 85 33.46 -18.43 0.45
C PHE A 85 34.87 -18.89 0.90
N LEU A 86 35.65 -19.44 -0.02
CA LEU A 86 36.98 -20.01 0.26
C LEU A 86 38.14 -19.03 0.06
N SER A 87 37.88 -17.74 -0.17
CA SER A 87 38.93 -16.75 -0.47
C SER A 87 39.95 -16.51 0.63
N GLU A 88 39.59 -16.82 1.87
CA GLU A 88 40.48 -16.70 3.03
C GLU A 88 40.80 -18.08 3.65
N ASN A 89 40.41 -19.16 2.97
CA ASN A 89 40.57 -20.51 3.48
C ASN A 89 41.98 -21.04 3.16
N PRO A 90 42.85 -21.29 4.17
CA PRO A 90 44.21 -21.76 3.93
C PRO A 90 44.27 -23.18 3.34
N ASP A 91 43.23 -24.00 3.55
CA ASP A 91 43.18 -25.38 3.05
C ASP A 91 42.93 -25.41 1.54
N LEU A 92 42.20 -24.44 0.98
CA LEU A 92 42.11 -24.29 -0.48
C LEU A 92 43.48 -23.97 -1.08
N ALA A 93 44.23 -23.03 -0.49
CA ALA A 93 45.56 -22.68 -0.96
C ALA A 93 46.53 -23.88 -0.91
N ARG A 94 46.53 -24.64 0.19
CA ARG A 94 47.31 -25.89 0.33
C ARG A 94 46.90 -26.95 -0.70
N ALA A 95 45.60 -27.17 -0.87
CA ALA A 95 45.10 -28.15 -1.83
C ALA A 95 45.42 -27.76 -3.28
N CYS A 96 45.47 -26.46 -3.59
CA CYS A 96 45.95 -25.96 -4.89
C CYS A 96 47.44 -26.28 -5.10
N GLU A 97 48.29 -25.99 -4.11
CA GLU A 97 49.73 -26.31 -4.15
C GLU A 97 49.97 -27.82 -4.34
N GLU A 98 49.28 -28.67 -3.57
CA GLU A 98 49.35 -30.14 -3.70
C GLU A 98 48.85 -30.65 -5.06
N ALA A 99 47.90 -29.94 -5.68
CA ALA A 99 47.37 -30.25 -7.00
C ALA A 99 48.21 -29.71 -8.16
N GLY A 100 49.25 -28.90 -7.90
CA GLY A 100 50.00 -28.19 -8.94
C GLY A 100 49.20 -27.09 -9.65
N ILE A 101 48.19 -26.53 -8.99
CA ILE A 101 47.34 -25.44 -9.48
C ILE A 101 47.72 -24.16 -8.72
N THR A 102 47.88 -23.04 -9.43
CA THR A 102 48.25 -21.79 -8.76
C THR A 102 47.05 -21.17 -8.04
N PHE A 103 47.16 -20.96 -6.72
CA PHE A 103 46.19 -20.14 -5.99
C PHE A 103 46.46 -18.65 -6.23
N VAL A 104 45.47 -17.91 -6.75
CA VAL A 104 45.60 -16.48 -7.01
C VAL A 104 45.30 -15.69 -5.74
N GLY A 105 46.30 -15.60 -4.86
CA GLY A 105 46.21 -14.93 -3.57
C GLY A 105 47.55 -15.03 -2.81
N PRO A 106 47.56 -14.68 -1.51
CA PRO A 106 48.70 -14.94 -0.64
C PRO A 106 48.85 -16.44 -0.32
N SER A 107 49.98 -16.83 0.26
CA SER A 107 50.25 -18.23 0.64
C SER A 107 49.37 -18.69 1.80
N ALA A 108 49.25 -20.02 1.98
CA ALA A 108 48.48 -20.60 3.08
C ALA A 108 48.96 -20.12 4.47
N ASP A 109 50.27 -19.97 4.67
CA ASP A 109 50.84 -19.47 5.93
C ASP A 109 50.38 -18.03 6.24
N ILE A 110 50.28 -17.18 5.21
CA ILE A 110 49.80 -15.81 5.34
C ILE A 110 48.29 -15.80 5.62
N LEU A 111 47.52 -16.66 4.97
CA LEU A 111 46.10 -16.83 5.24
C LEU A 111 45.84 -17.27 6.69
N GLU A 112 46.61 -18.22 7.22
CA GLU A 112 46.52 -18.63 8.62
C GLU A 112 46.93 -17.51 9.59
N LEU A 113 47.97 -16.75 9.27
CA LEU A 113 48.44 -15.64 10.10
C LEU A 113 47.39 -14.53 10.18
N THR A 114 46.83 -14.15 9.04
CA THR A 114 45.87 -13.03 8.92
C THR A 114 44.46 -13.43 9.37
N GLY A 115 44.04 -14.68 9.17
CA GLY A 115 42.78 -15.21 9.70
C GLY A 115 42.74 -15.31 11.23
N ASN A 116 43.89 -15.31 11.90
CA ASN A 116 43.97 -15.27 13.36
C ASN A 116 44.21 -13.84 13.87
N LYS A 117 43.15 -13.21 14.38
CA LYS A 117 43.17 -11.80 14.86
C LYS A 117 44.28 -11.52 15.87
N ALA A 118 44.52 -12.42 16.83
CA ALA A 118 45.58 -12.23 17.83
C ALA A 118 46.99 -12.25 17.21
N ARG A 119 47.23 -13.15 16.24
CA ARG A 119 48.50 -13.21 15.50
C ARG A 119 48.68 -11.98 14.61
N ALA A 120 47.63 -11.55 13.92
CA ALA A 120 47.65 -10.36 13.08
C ALA A 120 47.94 -9.08 13.89
N VAL A 121 47.29 -8.90 15.04
CA VAL A 121 47.53 -7.77 15.95
C VAL A 121 48.96 -7.80 16.51
N LYS A 122 49.47 -8.97 16.86
CA LYS A 122 50.87 -9.12 17.29
C LYS A 122 51.84 -8.70 16.18
N ALA A 123 51.63 -9.17 14.95
CA ALA A 123 52.44 -8.80 13.79
C ALA A 123 52.36 -7.29 13.47
N ALA A 124 51.18 -6.67 13.61
CA ALA A 124 51.00 -5.23 13.47
C ALA A 124 51.80 -4.44 14.52
N ARG A 125 51.76 -4.90 15.78
CA ARG A 125 52.56 -4.30 16.86
C ARG A 125 54.06 -4.43 16.61
N GLU A 126 54.53 -5.58 16.13
CA GLU A 126 55.93 -5.82 15.75
C GLU A 126 56.36 -4.95 14.55
N ALA A 127 55.45 -4.66 13.62
CA ALA A 127 55.66 -3.75 12.50
C ALA A 127 55.65 -2.25 12.90
N GLY A 128 55.43 -1.95 14.18
CA GLY A 128 55.28 -0.57 14.67
C GLY A 128 54.02 0.13 14.14
N VAL A 129 52.97 -0.64 13.86
CA VAL A 129 51.65 -0.12 13.50
C VAL A 129 50.81 0.01 14.77
N PRO A 130 50.11 1.15 15.00
CA PRO A 130 49.26 1.31 16.17
C PRO A 130 48.17 0.23 16.22
N VAL A 131 47.95 -0.37 17.40
CA VAL A 131 46.89 -1.36 17.65
C VAL A 131 46.02 -0.92 18.82
N LEU A 132 44.81 -1.47 18.90
CA LEU A 132 43.92 -1.26 20.05
C LEU A 132 44.59 -1.71 21.36
N GLY A 133 44.42 -0.90 22.40
CA GLY A 133 44.76 -1.31 23.76
C GLY A 133 43.74 -2.33 24.24
N SER A 134 44.21 -3.46 24.78
CA SER A 134 43.38 -4.49 25.39
C SER A 134 44.00 -4.98 26.71
N SER A 135 43.16 -5.40 27.65
CA SER A 135 43.61 -6.13 28.83
C SER A 135 44.02 -7.56 28.45
N GLN A 136 44.70 -8.27 29.37
CA GLN A 136 44.73 -9.72 29.27
C GLN A 136 43.31 -10.27 29.53
N PRO A 137 42.93 -11.37 28.87
CA PRO A 137 41.72 -12.08 29.22
C PRO A 137 41.78 -12.60 30.65
N SER A 138 40.72 -12.42 31.41
CA SER A 138 40.60 -12.91 32.78
C SER A 138 39.15 -13.26 33.12
N SER A 139 38.98 -14.18 34.06
CA SER A 139 37.70 -14.42 34.74
C SER A 139 37.61 -13.64 36.06
N ASP A 140 38.70 -12.97 36.47
CA ASP A 140 38.74 -12.12 37.66
C ASP A 140 38.27 -10.71 37.33
N ILE A 141 37.15 -10.32 37.94
CA ILE A 141 36.51 -9.02 37.73
C ILE A 141 37.38 -7.88 38.25
N ASP A 142 38.08 -8.08 39.37
CA ASP A 142 38.89 -7.03 40.00
C ASP A 142 40.13 -6.74 39.16
N GLU A 143 40.74 -7.76 38.54
CA GLU A 143 41.83 -7.59 37.57
C GLU A 143 41.38 -6.79 36.34
N LEU A 144 40.21 -7.09 35.80
CA LEU A 144 39.66 -6.38 34.63
C LEU A 144 39.29 -4.94 34.97
N VAL A 145 38.71 -4.68 36.13
CA VAL A 145 38.41 -3.32 36.59
C VAL A 145 39.70 -2.50 36.75
N ALA A 146 40.75 -3.07 37.33
CA ALA A 146 42.06 -2.40 37.42
C ALA A 146 42.69 -2.14 36.04
N ALA A 147 42.57 -3.09 35.10
CA ALA A 147 43.07 -2.91 33.74
C ALA A 147 42.34 -1.78 32.98
N ALA A 148 41.08 -1.48 33.33
CA ALA A 148 40.32 -0.40 32.72
C ALA A 148 40.88 1.00 33.03
N ASP A 149 41.46 1.19 34.23
CA ASP A 149 42.08 2.46 34.62
C ASP A 149 43.28 2.80 33.72
N GLU A 150 44.04 1.79 33.29
CA GLU A 150 45.15 1.95 32.35
C GLU A 150 44.69 2.14 30.90
N LEU A 151 43.60 1.47 30.49
CA LEU A 151 43.04 1.57 29.13
C LEU A 151 42.34 2.92 28.88
N GLY A 152 41.63 3.42 29.90
CA GLY A 152 40.77 4.59 29.85
C GLY A 152 39.44 4.33 29.12
N PHE A 153 38.38 4.99 29.60
CA PHE A 153 37.02 4.86 29.06
C PHE A 153 36.81 5.70 27.78
N PRO A 154 35.86 5.32 26.90
CA PRO A 154 35.02 4.11 26.98
C PRO A 154 35.77 2.82 26.60
N VAL A 155 35.32 1.69 27.15
CA VAL A 155 35.86 0.34 26.87
C VAL A 155 34.75 -0.60 26.41
N PHE A 156 35.10 -1.59 25.61
CA PHE A 156 34.26 -2.76 25.35
C PHE A 156 34.68 -3.89 26.30
N VAL A 157 33.70 -4.48 26.98
CA VAL A 157 33.83 -5.81 27.58
C VAL A 157 33.52 -6.83 26.50
N LYS A 158 34.40 -7.80 26.24
CA LYS A 158 34.23 -8.83 25.20
C LYS A 158 34.54 -10.22 25.75
N ALA A 159 33.69 -11.20 25.47
CA ALA A 159 33.98 -12.60 25.76
C ALA A 159 35.10 -13.16 24.88
N VAL A 160 35.96 -14.02 25.42
CA VAL A 160 37.05 -14.68 24.67
C VAL A 160 36.50 -15.68 23.65
N ALA A 161 35.52 -16.47 24.06
CA ALA A 161 34.84 -17.45 23.21
C ALA A 161 33.66 -16.87 22.41
N GLY A 162 33.43 -15.56 22.48
CA GLY A 162 32.25 -14.90 21.91
C GLY A 162 32.33 -14.67 20.40
N GLY A 163 31.31 -15.12 19.67
CA GLY A 163 31.11 -14.86 18.24
C GLY A 163 29.77 -14.17 17.95
N GLY A 164 29.71 -13.37 16.88
CA GLY A 164 28.45 -12.79 16.37
C GLY A 164 27.84 -11.64 17.18
N GLY A 165 28.64 -10.94 18.00
CA GLY A 165 28.18 -9.79 18.80
C GLY A 165 27.47 -10.16 20.11
N ARG A 166 27.45 -11.45 20.47
CA ARG A 166 26.96 -11.93 21.77
C ARG A 166 28.10 -11.89 22.80
N GLY A 167 27.82 -11.46 24.03
CA GLY A 167 28.85 -11.28 25.06
C GLY A 167 29.79 -10.08 24.84
N MET A 168 29.36 -9.03 24.12
CA MET A 168 30.09 -7.76 24.04
C MET A 168 29.24 -6.58 24.53
N ARG A 169 29.81 -5.68 25.33
CA ARG A 169 29.13 -4.51 25.90
C ARG A 169 30.04 -3.28 25.89
N ARG A 170 29.54 -2.15 25.40
CA ARG A 170 30.23 -0.85 25.50
C ARG A 170 29.96 -0.26 26.88
N VAL A 171 31.00 0.15 27.58
CA VAL A 171 30.94 0.78 28.89
C VAL A 171 31.60 2.14 28.79
N GLU A 172 30.82 3.20 29.06
CA GLU A 172 31.32 4.58 29.06
C GLU A 172 31.56 5.11 30.47
N ASP A 173 30.72 4.70 31.41
CA ASP A 173 30.82 5.09 32.82
C ASP A 173 31.56 4.00 33.60
N PRO A 174 32.69 4.34 34.28
CA PRO A 174 33.38 3.43 35.18
C PRO A 174 32.48 2.76 36.23
N ALA A 175 31.42 3.43 36.69
CA ALA A 175 30.49 2.86 37.66
C ALA A 175 29.74 1.62 37.14
N LEU A 176 29.56 1.51 35.81
CA LEU A 176 28.84 0.42 35.15
C LEU A 176 29.75 -0.74 34.72
N LEU A 177 31.08 -0.60 34.87
CA LEU A 177 32.04 -1.58 34.37
C LEU A 177 31.89 -2.94 35.05
N ARG A 178 31.82 -2.97 36.38
CA ARG A 178 31.74 -4.21 37.16
C ARG A 178 30.51 -5.03 36.76
N GLU A 179 29.34 -4.39 36.75
CA GLU A 179 28.08 -5.03 36.35
C GLU A 179 28.14 -5.55 34.90
N SER A 180 28.75 -4.77 34.00
CA SER A 180 28.89 -5.15 32.58
C SER A 180 29.83 -6.34 32.38
N ILE A 181 30.92 -6.44 33.15
CA ILE A 181 31.82 -7.60 33.19
C ILE A 181 31.06 -8.84 33.69
N GLU A 182 30.35 -8.74 34.80
CA GLU A 182 29.57 -9.84 35.36
C GLU A 182 28.47 -10.34 34.41
N ALA A 183 27.79 -9.42 33.73
CA ALA A 183 26.79 -9.75 32.73
C ALA A 183 27.42 -10.45 31.52
N ALA A 184 28.55 -9.96 31.02
CA ALA A 184 29.25 -10.56 29.88
C ALA A 184 29.83 -11.93 30.21
N ALA A 185 30.43 -12.09 31.38
CA ALA A 185 30.95 -13.37 31.85
C ALA A 185 29.84 -14.42 32.04
N ARG A 186 28.70 -14.05 32.65
CA ARG A 186 27.55 -14.96 32.78
C ARG A 186 26.96 -15.38 31.45
N GLU A 187 26.86 -14.44 30.51
CA GLU A 187 26.39 -14.72 29.17
C GLU A 187 27.37 -15.62 28.41
N ALA A 188 28.68 -15.39 28.55
CA ALA A 188 29.72 -16.21 27.96
C ALA A 188 29.74 -17.63 28.54
N GLU A 189 29.62 -17.76 29.87
CA GLU A 189 29.49 -19.05 30.56
C GLU A 189 28.27 -19.82 30.08
N SER A 190 27.10 -19.17 30.06
CA SER A 190 25.85 -19.82 29.66
C SER A 190 25.82 -20.22 28.19
N ALA A 191 26.50 -19.47 27.32
CA ALA A 191 26.46 -19.69 25.87
C ALA A 191 27.61 -20.58 25.37
N PHE A 192 28.79 -20.50 26.00
CA PHE A 192 30.03 -21.07 25.49
C PHE A 192 30.81 -21.89 26.53
N GLY A 193 30.35 -21.95 27.79
CA GLY A 193 31.01 -22.71 28.87
C GLY A 193 32.36 -22.15 29.32
N ASP A 194 32.65 -20.89 28.99
CA ASP A 194 33.87 -20.17 29.37
C ASP A 194 33.49 -18.75 29.83
N PRO A 195 33.72 -18.37 31.09
CA PRO A 195 33.33 -17.06 31.61
C PRO A 195 34.38 -15.99 31.30
N THR A 196 35.48 -16.34 30.61
CA THR A 196 36.62 -15.44 30.40
C THR A 196 36.24 -14.29 29.47
N VAL A 197 36.49 -13.07 29.92
CA VAL A 197 36.29 -11.84 29.15
C VAL A 197 37.58 -11.00 29.15
N PHE A 198 37.66 -10.04 28.23
CA PHE A 198 38.73 -9.05 28.17
C PHE A 198 38.15 -7.66 27.91
N LEU A 199 38.91 -6.63 28.28
CA LEU A 199 38.59 -5.25 27.96
C LEU A 199 39.36 -4.80 26.73
N GLU A 200 38.71 -4.05 25.86
CA GLU A 200 39.33 -3.42 24.70
C GLU A 200 38.92 -1.96 24.65
N LYS A 201 39.85 -1.05 24.36
CA LYS A 201 39.53 0.38 24.26
C LYS A 201 38.52 0.63 23.16
N ALA A 202 37.41 1.31 23.45
CA ALA A 202 36.43 1.64 22.43
C ALA A 202 36.89 2.89 21.65
N VAL A 203 36.91 2.79 20.32
CA VAL A 203 37.07 3.98 19.46
C VAL A 203 35.70 4.63 19.33
N VAL A 204 35.59 5.89 19.74
CA VAL A 204 34.31 6.64 19.73
C VAL A 204 34.09 7.29 18.37
N GLU A 205 32.90 7.07 17.81
CA GLU A 205 32.48 7.58 16.50
C GLU A 205 33.55 7.38 15.40
N PRO A 206 34.12 6.16 15.25
CA PRO A 206 35.24 5.97 14.36
C PRO A 206 34.81 6.07 12.91
N ARG A 207 35.75 6.53 12.09
CA ARG A 207 35.76 6.23 10.66
C ARG A 207 36.42 4.88 10.44
N HIS A 208 35.86 4.07 9.56
CA HIS A 208 36.48 2.83 9.09
C HIS A 208 37.27 3.17 7.83
N ILE A 209 38.60 3.22 7.96
CA ILE A 209 39.51 3.55 6.86
C ILE A 209 40.32 2.30 6.52
N GLU A 210 40.45 1.99 5.24
CA GLU A 210 41.18 0.82 4.79
C GLU A 210 42.11 1.15 3.64
N VAL A 211 43.25 0.47 3.55
CA VAL A 211 44.29 0.74 2.55
C VAL A 211 44.44 -0.45 1.63
N GLN A 212 44.30 -0.20 0.32
CA GLN A 212 44.55 -1.22 -0.70
C GLN A 212 46.05 -1.46 -0.85
N ILE A 213 46.46 -2.72 -0.68
CA ILE A 213 47.84 -3.18 -0.90
C ILE A 213 47.91 -4.03 -2.17
N LEU A 214 49.03 -3.88 -2.88
CA LEU A 214 49.44 -4.79 -3.95
C LEU A 214 50.92 -5.15 -3.72
N ALA A 215 51.22 -6.44 -3.71
CA ALA A 215 52.57 -6.96 -3.47
C ALA A 215 52.94 -8.09 -4.45
N ASP A 216 54.18 -8.11 -4.94
CA ASP A 216 54.66 -9.14 -5.86
C ASP A 216 55.45 -10.27 -5.18
N GLY A 217 56.00 -11.18 -5.98
CA GLY A 217 56.81 -12.31 -5.49
C GLY A 217 58.24 -11.95 -5.07
N GLU A 218 58.72 -10.73 -5.33
CA GLU A 218 60.07 -10.27 -4.98
C GLU A 218 60.11 -9.44 -3.68
N GLY A 219 58.95 -9.26 -3.05
CA GLY A 219 58.81 -8.48 -1.81
C GLY A 219 58.55 -6.99 -2.04
N ASN A 220 58.29 -6.57 -3.28
CA ASN A 220 57.85 -5.20 -3.53
C ASN A 220 56.40 -5.03 -3.07
N VAL A 221 56.13 -3.93 -2.38
CA VAL A 221 54.81 -3.61 -1.82
C VAL A 221 54.50 -2.14 -2.06
N ILE A 222 53.34 -1.88 -2.66
CA ILE A 222 52.77 -0.54 -2.88
C ILE A 222 51.37 -0.44 -2.27
N HIS A 223 50.92 0.78 -1.99
CA HIS A 223 49.51 1.06 -1.70
C HIS A 223 48.83 1.77 -2.86
N LEU A 224 47.53 1.51 -3.04
CA LEU A 224 46.66 2.20 -3.99
C LEU A 224 45.70 3.15 -3.27
N PHE A 225 46.26 3.90 -2.31
CA PHE A 225 45.54 4.78 -1.39
C PHE A 225 44.49 4.07 -0.52
N GLU A 226 43.72 4.87 0.20
CA GLU A 226 42.71 4.45 1.15
C GLU A 226 41.27 4.53 0.60
N ARG A 227 40.39 3.78 1.24
CA ARG A 227 38.93 3.89 1.10
C ARG A 227 38.33 4.24 2.46
N ASP A 228 37.23 4.98 2.44
CA ASP A 228 36.37 5.20 3.60
C ASP A 228 35.13 4.33 3.49
N CYS A 229 35.02 3.38 4.42
CA CYS A 229 33.96 2.40 4.50
C CYS A 229 33.08 2.63 5.74
N SER A 230 33.04 3.86 6.25
CA SER A 230 32.35 4.21 7.50
C SER A 230 30.83 4.12 7.39
N VAL A 231 30.25 4.21 6.20
CA VAL A 231 28.79 4.11 6.05
C VAL A 231 28.36 2.64 6.17
N GLN A 232 28.00 2.27 7.40
CA GLN A 232 27.73 0.90 7.79
C GLN A 232 26.38 0.74 8.49
N ARG A 233 25.78 -0.44 8.37
CA ARG A 233 24.62 -0.86 9.15
C ARG A 233 24.94 -2.18 9.85
N ARG A 234 24.86 -2.22 11.18
CA ARG A 234 25.20 -3.42 11.98
C ARG A 234 26.57 -4.00 11.59
N HIS A 235 27.57 -3.13 11.44
CA HIS A 235 28.93 -3.45 11.02
C HIS A 235 29.08 -4.00 9.59
N GLN A 236 28.04 -3.92 8.75
CA GLN A 236 28.13 -4.25 7.33
C GLN A 236 28.28 -2.97 6.49
N LYS A 237 29.26 -2.96 5.57
CA LYS A 237 29.51 -1.84 4.65
C LYS A 237 28.36 -1.69 3.64
N VAL A 238 27.88 -0.45 3.48
CA VAL A 238 26.76 -0.10 2.60
C VAL A 238 27.20 0.79 1.44
N VAL A 239 27.98 1.83 1.75
CA VAL A 239 28.54 2.77 0.79
C VAL A 239 30.02 2.96 1.08
N GLU A 240 30.86 2.79 0.05
CA GLU A 240 32.31 2.92 0.16
C GLU A 240 32.82 4.06 -0.72
N LEU A 241 33.78 4.82 -0.22
CA LEU A 241 34.29 6.04 -0.86
C LEU A 241 35.80 5.91 -1.13
N ALA A 242 36.28 6.43 -2.25
CA ALA A 242 37.71 6.57 -2.51
C ALA A 242 38.00 7.93 -3.19
N PRO A 243 39.04 8.68 -2.77
CA PRO A 243 39.72 8.53 -1.48
C PRO A 243 38.78 8.89 -0.32
N ALA A 244 39.26 8.77 0.93
CA ALA A 244 38.48 9.16 2.10
C ALA A 244 38.24 10.69 2.10
N PRO A 245 36.97 11.16 2.12
CA PRO A 245 36.68 12.59 2.09
C PRO A 245 37.15 13.28 3.38
N ASN A 246 37.60 14.54 3.29
CA ASN A 246 38.04 15.34 4.44
C ASN A 246 39.15 14.67 5.30
N LEU A 247 39.92 13.74 4.74
CA LEU A 247 41.08 13.17 5.41
C LEU A 247 42.31 14.05 5.16
N ASP A 248 43.00 14.45 6.23
CA ASP A 248 44.24 15.21 6.12
C ASP A 248 45.29 14.41 5.30
N PRO A 249 45.93 15.01 4.28
CA PRO A 249 46.91 14.32 3.45
C PRO A 249 48.08 13.71 4.22
N GLU A 250 48.59 14.37 5.27
CA GLU A 250 49.69 13.83 6.09
C GLU A 250 49.23 12.61 6.88
N LEU A 251 48.00 12.66 7.41
CA LEU A 251 47.40 11.51 8.09
C LEU A 251 47.16 10.34 7.12
N ARG A 252 46.68 10.61 5.90
CA ARG A 252 46.55 9.60 4.83
C ARG A 252 47.89 8.92 4.56
N ASP A 253 48.94 9.70 4.38
CA ASP A 253 50.28 9.18 4.08
C ASP A 253 50.80 8.30 5.22
N ARG A 254 50.54 8.68 6.48
CA ARG A 254 50.87 7.83 7.66
C ARG A 254 50.10 6.52 7.63
N ILE A 255 48.78 6.54 7.45
CA ILE A 255 47.93 5.34 7.42
C ILE A 255 48.39 4.40 6.28
N CYS A 256 48.66 4.95 5.10
CA CYS A 256 49.15 4.19 3.96
C CYS A 256 50.53 3.59 4.21
N ALA A 257 51.46 4.37 4.77
CA ALA A 257 52.79 3.88 5.13
C ALA A 257 52.73 2.77 6.18
N ASP A 258 51.84 2.87 7.16
CA ASP A 258 51.62 1.84 8.17
C ASP A 258 51.11 0.53 7.57
N ALA A 259 50.15 0.62 6.64
CA ALA A 259 49.66 -0.54 5.90
C ALA A 259 50.76 -1.23 5.08
N VAL A 260 51.61 -0.45 4.40
CA VAL A 260 52.76 -0.98 3.64
C VAL A 260 53.79 -1.62 4.57
N ARG A 261 54.09 -1.02 5.74
CA ARG A 261 55.00 -1.62 6.72
C ARG A 261 54.47 -2.95 7.24
N PHE A 262 53.18 -3.02 7.57
CA PHE A 262 52.55 -4.26 8.00
C PHE A 262 52.63 -5.35 6.92
N ALA A 263 52.25 -5.02 5.67
CA ALA A 263 52.32 -5.95 4.55
C ALA A 263 53.74 -6.47 4.29
N ARG A 264 54.77 -5.60 4.41
CA ARG A 264 56.18 -6.02 4.32
C ARG A 264 56.60 -6.93 5.46
N GLN A 265 56.18 -6.63 6.70
CA GLN A 265 56.54 -7.41 7.89
C GLN A 265 56.07 -8.87 7.78
N ILE A 266 54.88 -9.09 7.21
CA ILE A 266 54.31 -10.44 7.06
C ILE A 266 54.70 -11.12 5.74
N GLY A 267 55.53 -10.48 4.91
CA GLY A 267 55.90 -10.99 3.59
C GLY A 267 54.70 -11.14 2.66
N TYR A 268 53.77 -10.19 2.68
CA TYR A 268 52.51 -10.28 1.93
C TYR A 268 52.73 -10.39 0.42
N ARG A 269 51.83 -11.11 -0.27
CA ARG A 269 51.83 -11.27 -1.74
C ARG A 269 50.41 -11.10 -2.27
N ASN A 270 50.30 -10.63 -3.52
CA ASN A 270 49.07 -10.38 -4.26
C ASN A 270 48.30 -9.14 -3.72
N ALA A 271 47.00 -9.02 -4.02
CA ALA A 271 46.17 -7.94 -3.48
C ALA A 271 45.67 -8.26 -2.08
N GLY A 272 45.60 -7.27 -1.21
CA GLY A 272 45.04 -7.37 0.14
C GLY A 272 44.64 -5.99 0.65
N THR A 273 43.88 -5.95 1.74
CA THR A 273 43.46 -4.68 2.33
C THR A 273 43.75 -4.66 3.82
N VAL A 274 44.41 -3.61 4.29
CA VAL A 274 44.67 -3.38 5.72
C VAL A 274 43.63 -2.40 6.24
N GLU A 275 42.88 -2.78 7.27
CA GLU A 275 41.77 -1.99 7.81
C GLU A 275 42.15 -1.33 9.13
N PHE A 276 41.64 -0.11 9.33
CA PHE A 276 41.88 0.74 10.48
C PHE A 276 40.59 1.39 11.00
N LEU A 277 40.54 1.62 12.31
CA LEU A 277 39.60 2.58 12.90
C LEU A 277 40.32 3.90 13.14
N LEU A 278 39.72 5.00 12.69
CA LEU A 278 40.25 6.35 12.82
C LEU A 278 39.32 7.18 13.71
N ASP A 279 39.85 7.75 14.80
CA ASP A 279 39.10 8.65 15.68
C ASP A 279 39.10 10.11 15.18
N ARG A 280 38.27 10.96 15.82
CA ARG A 280 38.17 12.40 15.51
C ARG A 280 39.46 13.20 15.78
N LYS A 281 40.38 12.68 16.60
CA LYS A 281 41.65 13.34 16.94
C LYS A 281 42.76 12.99 15.94
N GLY A 282 42.49 12.11 14.98
CA GLY A 282 43.47 11.69 13.99
C GLY A 282 44.29 10.47 14.41
N ASN A 283 43.90 9.75 15.48
CA ASN A 283 44.55 8.50 15.86
C ASN A 283 43.91 7.34 15.10
N HIS A 284 44.72 6.59 14.35
CA HIS A 284 44.30 5.36 13.69
C HIS A 284 44.84 4.13 14.42
N VAL A 285 44.08 3.04 14.39
CA VAL A 285 44.47 1.75 14.97
C VAL A 285 44.13 0.61 14.01
N PHE A 286 45.04 -0.33 13.82
CA PHE A 286 44.85 -1.53 13.02
C PHE A 286 43.74 -2.40 13.63
N ILE A 287 42.86 -2.92 12.77
CA ILE A 287 41.83 -3.89 13.17
C ILE A 287 42.05 -5.27 12.55
N GLU A 288 42.27 -5.34 11.25
CA GLU A 288 42.49 -6.60 10.54
C GLU A 288 43.12 -6.36 9.16
N MET A 289 43.54 -7.45 8.52
CA MET A 289 43.87 -7.46 7.11
C MET A 289 42.97 -8.48 6.42
N ASN A 290 42.32 -8.06 5.36
CA ASN A 290 41.58 -8.92 4.46
C ASN A 290 42.57 -9.42 3.38
N PRO A 291 43.01 -10.70 3.41
CA PRO A 291 44.09 -11.20 2.57
C PRO A 291 43.61 -11.58 1.15
N ARG A 292 42.79 -10.71 0.54
CA ARG A 292 42.08 -10.93 -0.73
C ARG A 292 41.59 -9.63 -1.34
N ILE A 293 40.96 -9.72 -2.52
CA ILE A 293 40.19 -8.60 -3.07
C ILE A 293 38.93 -8.32 -2.20
N GLN A 294 38.44 -7.09 -2.24
CA GLN A 294 37.19 -6.68 -1.59
C GLN A 294 36.14 -6.25 -2.61
N VAL A 295 34.88 -6.23 -2.17
CA VAL A 295 33.74 -5.87 -3.02
C VAL A 295 33.91 -4.45 -3.59
N GLU A 296 34.42 -3.55 -2.75
CA GLU A 296 34.72 -2.13 -2.95
C GLU A 296 36.03 -1.83 -3.67
N HIS A 297 36.75 -2.83 -4.20
CA HIS A 297 37.95 -2.56 -5.01
C HIS A 297 37.69 -1.60 -6.19
N THR A 298 36.45 -1.59 -6.70
CA THR A 298 36.03 -0.79 -7.87
C THR A 298 36.25 0.71 -7.66
N VAL A 299 36.05 1.25 -6.45
CA VAL A 299 36.28 2.69 -6.20
C VAL A 299 37.77 3.02 -6.25
N THR A 300 38.65 2.10 -5.81
CA THR A 300 40.10 2.26 -5.93
C THR A 300 40.53 2.24 -7.40
N GLU A 301 40.02 1.30 -8.20
CA GLU A 301 40.31 1.25 -9.64
C GLU A 301 39.89 2.56 -10.33
N GLU A 302 38.71 3.11 -10.02
CA GLU A 302 38.21 4.34 -10.64
C GLU A 302 39.06 5.59 -10.32
N VAL A 303 39.72 5.63 -9.15
CA VAL A 303 40.56 6.77 -8.73
C VAL A 303 42.05 6.57 -8.95
N THR A 304 42.52 5.35 -9.25
CA THR A 304 43.95 5.07 -9.51
C THR A 304 44.23 4.65 -10.95
N ASP A 305 43.21 4.19 -11.68
CA ASP A 305 43.32 3.59 -13.02
C ASP A 305 44.17 2.30 -13.05
N VAL A 306 44.27 1.62 -11.90
CA VAL A 306 44.94 0.33 -11.77
C VAL A 306 43.87 -0.77 -11.73
N ASP A 307 43.90 -1.70 -12.69
CA ASP A 307 43.03 -2.88 -12.68
C ASP A 307 43.56 -3.90 -11.66
N LEU A 308 42.85 -4.06 -10.55
CA LEU A 308 43.28 -4.90 -9.44
C LEU A 308 43.21 -6.38 -9.81
N VAL A 309 42.16 -6.83 -10.48
CA VAL A 309 41.98 -8.27 -10.77
C VAL A 309 42.98 -8.76 -11.81
N GLN A 310 43.25 -7.97 -12.86
CA GLN A 310 44.33 -8.28 -13.80
C GLN A 310 45.68 -8.30 -13.09
N SER A 311 45.94 -7.33 -12.20
CA SER A 311 47.19 -7.29 -11.43
C SER A 311 47.35 -8.54 -10.56
N GLN A 312 46.30 -8.99 -9.89
CA GLN A 312 46.31 -10.23 -9.09
C GLN A 312 46.69 -11.45 -9.94
N LEU A 313 46.11 -11.59 -11.13
CA LEU A 313 46.38 -12.70 -12.04
C LEU A 313 47.81 -12.67 -12.56
N ARG A 314 48.32 -11.50 -12.96
CA ARG A 314 49.70 -11.33 -13.45
C ARG A 314 50.74 -11.59 -12.37
N ILE A 315 50.53 -11.08 -11.16
CA ILE A 315 51.40 -11.34 -10.00
C ILE A 315 51.40 -12.83 -9.61
N ALA A 316 50.24 -13.49 -9.64
CA ALA A 316 50.17 -14.92 -9.41
C ALA A 316 50.90 -15.72 -10.50
N ALA A 317 50.89 -15.24 -11.74
CA ALA A 317 51.62 -15.81 -12.86
C ALA A 317 53.14 -15.51 -12.85
N GLY A 318 53.63 -14.76 -11.85
CA GLY A 318 55.05 -14.52 -11.60
C GLY A 318 55.58 -13.15 -12.04
N GLU A 319 54.73 -12.24 -12.54
CA GLU A 319 55.16 -10.88 -12.89
C GLU A 319 55.39 -9.99 -11.66
N THR A 320 56.38 -9.12 -11.73
CA THR A 320 56.73 -8.14 -10.68
C THR A 320 55.92 -6.84 -10.82
N LEU A 321 55.86 -6.01 -9.78
CA LEU A 321 55.22 -4.69 -9.88
C LEU A 321 55.84 -3.82 -10.98
N ASP A 322 57.15 -3.96 -11.21
CA ASP A 322 57.87 -3.28 -12.29
C ASP A 322 57.43 -3.77 -13.69
N ASP A 323 57.18 -5.08 -13.87
CA ASP A 323 56.62 -5.64 -15.12
C ASP A 323 55.20 -5.12 -15.40
N LEU A 324 54.44 -4.85 -14.34
CA LEU A 324 53.13 -4.21 -14.41
C LEU A 324 53.24 -2.69 -14.65
N GLY A 325 54.45 -2.11 -14.59
CA GLY A 325 54.70 -0.68 -14.72
C GLY A 325 54.28 0.14 -13.49
N LEU A 326 54.11 -0.52 -12.34
CA LEU A 326 53.59 0.05 -11.11
C LEU A 326 54.71 0.33 -10.11
N SER A 327 54.81 1.57 -9.67
CA SER A 327 55.69 2.00 -8.58
C SER A 327 54.99 3.08 -7.76
N GLN A 328 55.32 3.21 -6.47
CA GLN A 328 54.57 4.09 -5.55
C GLN A 328 54.52 5.55 -6.01
N ASP A 329 55.58 6.04 -6.65
CA ASP A 329 55.72 7.40 -7.19
C ASP A 329 54.86 7.67 -8.43
N ARG A 330 54.36 6.61 -9.08
CA ARG A 330 53.49 6.70 -10.29
C ARG A 330 52.01 6.59 -9.98
N ILE A 331 51.64 6.23 -8.74
CA ILE A 331 50.24 6.12 -8.33
C ILE A 331 49.76 7.48 -7.80
N TYR A 332 48.73 8.05 -8.43
CA TYR A 332 48.12 9.32 -8.01
C TYR A 332 46.61 9.26 -8.08
N LEU A 333 45.94 10.02 -7.21
CA LEU A 333 44.49 10.09 -7.14
C LEU A 333 43.90 10.88 -8.31
N ARG A 334 42.88 10.30 -8.94
CA ARG A 334 42.11 10.89 -10.04
C ARG A 334 40.67 11.15 -9.60
N GLY A 335 40.47 12.31 -8.97
CA GLY A 335 39.16 12.73 -8.49
C GLY A 335 38.68 11.89 -7.30
N ALA A 336 37.39 11.52 -7.30
CA ALA A 336 36.79 10.69 -6.27
C ALA A 336 35.75 9.73 -6.87
N ALA A 337 35.54 8.60 -6.20
CA ALA A 337 34.54 7.61 -6.53
C ALA A 337 33.80 7.14 -5.28
N LEU A 338 32.58 6.66 -5.49
CA LEU A 338 31.81 5.96 -4.46
C LEU A 338 31.09 4.76 -5.06
N GLN A 339 30.85 3.75 -4.23
CA GLN A 339 30.09 2.56 -4.61
C GLN A 339 28.85 2.43 -3.73
N CYS A 340 27.72 2.10 -4.36
CA CYS A 340 26.50 1.65 -3.69
C CYS A 340 26.17 0.23 -4.13
N ARG A 341 25.77 -0.63 -3.19
CA ARG A 341 25.30 -1.98 -3.48
C ARG A 341 23.78 -1.96 -3.59
N ILE A 342 23.26 -2.26 -4.78
CA ILE A 342 21.81 -2.40 -4.97
C ILE A 342 21.43 -3.84 -4.63
N THR A 343 20.59 -4.01 -3.60
CA THR A 343 20.17 -5.31 -3.08
C THR A 343 18.66 -5.49 -3.13
N THR A 344 18.17 -6.72 -2.95
CA THR A 344 16.74 -7.01 -2.74
C THR A 344 16.25 -6.77 -1.32
N GLU A 345 17.08 -6.21 -0.44
CA GLU A 345 16.67 -5.95 0.95
C GLU A 345 15.63 -4.83 0.99
N ASP A 346 14.49 -5.10 1.61
CA ASP A 346 13.41 -4.13 1.78
C ASP A 346 13.61 -3.31 3.07
N PRO A 347 13.95 -2.00 2.99
CA PRO A 347 14.13 -1.16 4.16
C PRO A 347 12.85 -1.04 5.02
N ALA A 348 11.66 -1.10 4.39
CA ALA A 348 10.38 -1.02 5.10
C ALA A 348 10.07 -2.30 5.90
N ASN A 349 10.70 -3.43 5.52
CA ASN A 349 10.58 -4.72 6.19
C ASN A 349 11.88 -5.11 6.92
N GLY A 350 12.59 -4.13 7.48
CA GLY A 350 13.78 -4.37 8.32
C GLY A 350 15.02 -4.85 7.55
N PHE A 351 15.12 -4.55 6.25
CA PHE A 351 16.13 -5.03 5.30
C PHE A 351 16.11 -6.54 5.09
N ARG A 352 14.92 -7.16 5.17
CA ARG A 352 14.76 -8.55 4.76
C ARG A 352 14.92 -8.64 3.25
N PRO A 353 15.77 -9.56 2.74
CA PRO A 353 15.87 -9.85 1.31
C PRO A 353 14.53 -10.30 0.75
N ASP A 354 14.07 -9.62 -0.28
CA ASP A 354 12.93 -10.05 -1.08
C ASP A 354 13.36 -11.09 -2.12
N THR A 355 12.43 -11.98 -2.47
CA THR A 355 12.63 -13.09 -3.40
C THR A 355 11.53 -13.10 -4.46
N GLY A 356 11.82 -13.69 -5.61
CA GLY A 356 10.86 -13.77 -6.72
C GLY A 356 11.44 -13.28 -8.03
N MET A 357 10.58 -13.15 -9.03
CA MET A 357 11.00 -12.86 -10.40
C MET A 357 11.14 -11.35 -10.64
N ILE A 358 12.27 -10.93 -11.19
CA ILE A 358 12.47 -9.57 -11.68
C ILE A 358 11.65 -9.37 -12.96
N SER A 359 10.50 -8.70 -12.86
CA SER A 359 9.61 -8.44 -14.01
C SER A 359 10.14 -7.35 -14.94
N ALA A 360 10.98 -6.45 -14.42
CA ALA A 360 11.70 -5.48 -15.22
C ALA A 360 13.00 -5.05 -14.56
N TYR A 361 14.06 -4.93 -15.37
CA TYR A 361 15.35 -4.41 -14.95
C TYR A 361 15.84 -3.34 -15.92
N ARG A 362 16.05 -2.12 -15.41
CA ARG A 362 16.78 -1.07 -16.12
C ARG A 362 17.85 -0.49 -15.24
N SER A 363 19.06 -0.56 -15.75
CA SER A 363 20.23 0.05 -15.17
C SER A 363 20.47 1.45 -15.74
N PRO A 364 21.00 2.38 -14.94
CA PRO A 364 21.44 3.68 -15.42
C PRO A 364 22.69 3.55 -16.30
N GLY A 365 22.97 4.57 -17.10
CA GLY A 365 24.22 4.70 -17.85
C GLY A 365 24.82 6.10 -17.72
N GLY A 366 25.69 6.48 -18.65
CA GLY A 366 26.26 7.83 -18.75
C GLY A 366 27.67 7.99 -18.19
N SER A 367 28.24 9.18 -18.36
CA SER A 367 29.63 9.48 -17.98
C SER A 367 29.87 9.31 -16.48
N GLY A 368 30.90 8.54 -16.13
CA GLY A 368 31.32 8.31 -14.74
C GLY A 368 30.47 7.32 -13.98
N ILE A 369 29.73 6.46 -14.68
CA ILE A 369 28.94 5.37 -14.10
C ILE A 369 29.57 4.05 -14.52
N ARG A 370 29.88 3.21 -13.54
CA ARG A 370 30.35 1.84 -13.69
C ARG A 370 29.35 0.90 -13.01
N LEU A 371 29.07 -0.22 -13.68
CA LEU A 371 28.15 -1.24 -13.20
C LEU A 371 28.81 -2.61 -13.24
N ASP A 372 28.86 -3.25 -12.08
CA ASP A 372 29.30 -4.63 -11.92
C ASP A 372 28.08 -5.45 -11.47
N GLY A 373 27.34 -5.97 -12.46
CA GLY A 373 26.13 -6.76 -12.27
C GLY A 373 26.41 -8.26 -12.27
N GLY A 374 25.83 -8.99 -11.31
CA GLY A 374 26.07 -10.42 -11.12
C GLY A 374 24.93 -11.34 -11.55
N THR A 375 23.69 -10.98 -11.22
CA THR A 375 22.53 -11.91 -11.22
C THR A 375 21.30 -11.34 -11.92
N ALA A 376 21.16 -10.01 -12.00
CA ALA A 376 19.89 -9.36 -12.29
C ALA A 376 19.71 -8.98 -13.78
N PHE A 377 18.68 -9.55 -14.41
CA PHE A 377 18.09 -9.09 -15.66
C PHE A 377 16.57 -9.35 -15.63
N SER A 378 15.84 -8.87 -16.63
CA SER A 378 14.39 -9.12 -16.70
C SER A 378 14.13 -10.62 -16.91
N GLY A 379 13.38 -11.24 -16.02
CA GLY A 379 13.13 -12.69 -15.98
C GLY A 379 14.00 -13.47 -15.01
N THR A 380 15.00 -12.85 -14.34
CA THR A 380 15.76 -13.52 -13.29
C THR A 380 14.86 -13.85 -12.09
N GLU A 381 14.89 -15.09 -11.62
CA GLU A 381 14.33 -15.49 -10.33
C GLU A 381 15.37 -15.32 -9.22
N ILE A 382 15.06 -14.50 -8.22
CA ILE A 382 15.88 -14.28 -7.03
C ILE A 382 15.46 -15.30 -5.97
N SER A 383 16.38 -16.22 -5.66
CA SER A 383 16.21 -17.24 -4.60
C SER A 383 16.70 -16.74 -3.24
N ALA A 384 16.22 -17.34 -2.16
CA ALA A 384 16.71 -17.09 -0.79
C ALA A 384 18.10 -17.69 -0.46
N HIS A 385 18.65 -18.54 -1.34
CA HIS A 385 19.88 -19.31 -1.06
C HIS A 385 21.15 -18.47 -0.92
N PHE A 386 21.23 -17.34 -1.63
CA PHE A 386 22.46 -16.54 -1.76
C PHE A 386 22.28 -15.11 -1.23
N ASP A 387 23.31 -14.27 -1.37
CA ASP A 387 23.22 -12.86 -1.03
C ASP A 387 22.23 -12.12 -1.94
N SER A 388 21.63 -11.07 -1.39
CA SER A 388 20.63 -10.22 -2.02
C SER A 388 21.19 -9.25 -3.07
N LEU A 389 22.48 -9.33 -3.42
CA LEU A 389 23.12 -8.38 -4.33
C LEU A 389 22.60 -8.54 -5.76
N LEU A 390 22.11 -7.43 -6.34
CA LEU A 390 21.69 -7.35 -7.74
C LEU A 390 22.81 -6.78 -8.62
N VAL A 391 23.31 -5.60 -8.24
CA VAL A 391 24.33 -4.86 -8.98
C VAL A 391 25.09 -3.90 -8.07
N LYS A 392 26.40 -3.77 -8.31
CA LYS A 392 27.21 -2.71 -7.72
C LYS A 392 27.20 -1.50 -8.64
N LEU A 393 26.83 -0.34 -8.09
CA LEU A 393 26.85 0.94 -8.77
C LEU A 393 28.06 1.73 -8.28
N THR A 394 29.05 1.93 -9.14
CA THR A 394 30.21 2.79 -8.85
C THR A 394 30.12 4.07 -9.64
N CYS A 395 30.24 5.20 -8.97
CA CYS A 395 30.13 6.53 -9.56
C CYS A 395 31.41 7.31 -9.31
N ARG A 396 32.09 7.77 -10.36
CA ARG A 396 33.27 8.63 -10.27
C ARG A 396 32.97 10.07 -10.64
N GLY A 397 33.75 11.01 -10.12
CA GLY A 397 33.69 12.43 -10.43
C GLY A 397 35.06 13.08 -10.28
N ARG A 398 35.22 14.31 -10.78
CA ARG A 398 36.44 15.10 -10.58
C ARG A 398 36.68 15.46 -9.10
N ASP A 399 35.61 15.42 -8.31
CA ASP A 399 35.54 15.69 -6.88
C ASP A 399 34.43 14.83 -6.26
N PHE A 400 34.43 14.72 -4.93
CA PHE A 400 33.45 13.91 -4.19
C PHE A 400 32.00 14.37 -4.46
N ARG A 401 31.76 15.68 -4.48
CA ARG A 401 30.42 16.25 -4.73
C ARG A 401 29.86 15.83 -6.11
N THR A 402 30.72 15.77 -7.13
CA THR A 402 30.34 15.31 -8.48
C THR A 402 30.04 13.82 -8.49
N ALA A 403 30.82 13.00 -7.78
CA ALA A 403 30.56 11.56 -7.63
C ALA A 403 29.21 11.32 -6.94
N VAL A 404 28.91 12.02 -5.86
CA VAL A 404 27.62 11.97 -5.15
C VAL A 404 26.47 12.42 -6.06
N GLY A 405 26.63 13.51 -6.81
CA GLY A 405 25.61 13.96 -7.77
C GLY A 405 25.28 12.91 -8.84
N ARG A 406 26.31 12.22 -9.35
CA ARG A 406 26.14 11.13 -10.33
C ARG A 406 25.47 9.90 -9.71
N ALA A 407 25.83 9.54 -8.47
CA ALA A 407 25.19 8.48 -7.72
C ALA A 407 23.70 8.75 -7.48
N ARG A 408 23.35 9.96 -7.00
CA ARG A 408 21.95 10.40 -6.80
C ARG A 408 21.12 10.22 -8.06
N ARG A 409 21.65 10.68 -9.19
CA ARG A 409 20.99 10.52 -10.50
C ARG A 409 20.88 9.05 -10.91
N ALA A 410 21.95 8.27 -10.73
CA ALA A 410 21.97 6.85 -11.09
C ALA A 410 20.95 6.02 -10.30
N VAL A 411 20.89 6.19 -8.97
CA VAL A 411 19.89 5.49 -8.12
C VAL A 411 18.47 5.93 -8.45
N ALA A 412 18.25 7.19 -8.87
CA ALA A 412 16.95 7.68 -9.30
C ALA A 412 16.50 7.16 -10.67
N GLU A 413 17.44 6.76 -11.54
CA GLU A 413 17.15 6.21 -12.87
C GLU A 413 16.90 4.70 -12.87
N PHE A 414 17.42 3.95 -11.89
CA PHE A 414 17.16 2.52 -11.78
C PHE A 414 15.66 2.22 -11.80
N ARG A 415 15.26 1.22 -12.58
CA ARG A 415 13.90 0.66 -12.55
C ARG A 415 14.01 -0.84 -12.40
N ILE A 416 13.87 -1.31 -11.16
CA ILE A 416 13.79 -2.72 -10.82
C ILE A 416 12.37 -2.98 -10.34
N ARG A 417 11.74 -4.02 -10.85
CA ARG A 417 10.34 -4.42 -10.55
C ARG A 417 10.26 -5.92 -10.35
N GLY A 418 9.26 -6.35 -9.59
CA GLY A 418 9.02 -7.75 -9.24
C GLY A 418 9.64 -8.17 -7.89
N VAL A 419 10.65 -7.42 -7.41
CA VAL A 419 11.20 -7.54 -6.06
C VAL A 419 11.44 -6.14 -5.47
N ALA A 420 11.35 -6.02 -4.15
CA ALA A 420 11.76 -4.85 -3.39
C ALA A 420 13.28 -4.62 -3.52
N THR A 421 13.72 -3.39 -3.26
CA THR A 421 15.14 -3.03 -3.29
C THR A 421 15.50 -2.00 -2.23
N ASN A 422 16.78 -1.94 -1.87
CA ASN A 422 17.30 -0.93 -0.94
C ASN A 422 17.50 0.47 -1.57
N ILE A 423 17.08 0.69 -2.82
CA ILE A 423 17.26 1.97 -3.55
C ILE A 423 16.67 3.17 -2.79
N PRO A 424 15.45 3.13 -2.21
CA PRO A 424 14.89 4.29 -1.51
C PRO A 424 15.74 4.70 -0.30
N PHE A 425 16.32 3.72 0.41
CA PHE A 425 17.25 3.97 1.49
C PHE A 425 18.56 4.60 0.99
N LEU A 426 19.13 4.09 -0.11
CA LEU A 426 20.32 4.70 -0.72
C LEU A 426 20.05 6.14 -1.19
N GLN A 427 18.87 6.43 -1.74
CA GLN A 427 18.46 7.78 -2.09
C GLN A 427 18.44 8.70 -0.87
N ALA A 428 17.90 8.24 0.26
CA ALA A 428 17.90 8.99 1.50
C ALA A 428 19.33 9.27 2.01
N VAL A 429 20.20 8.25 2.03
CA VAL A 429 21.62 8.39 2.41
C VAL A 429 22.33 9.42 1.51
N LEU A 430 22.15 9.34 0.19
CA LEU A 430 22.80 10.24 -0.76
C LEU A 430 22.23 11.68 -0.74
N ASP A 431 20.99 11.87 -0.27
CA ASP A 431 20.35 13.18 -0.10
C ASP A 431 20.78 13.88 1.22
N ASP A 432 21.26 13.11 2.20
CA ASP A 432 21.63 13.61 3.53
C ASP A 432 22.76 14.68 3.46
N PRO A 433 22.60 15.83 4.16
CA PRO A 433 23.59 16.90 4.14
C PRO A 433 24.98 16.51 4.65
N ASP A 434 25.07 15.64 5.66
CA ASP A 434 26.36 15.22 6.24
C ASP A 434 27.08 14.24 5.32
N PHE A 435 26.36 13.31 4.70
CA PHE A 435 26.94 12.43 3.69
C PHE A 435 27.51 13.24 2.51
N ARG A 436 26.76 14.22 2.01
CA ARG A 436 27.17 15.06 0.86
C ARG A 436 28.41 15.91 1.12
N GLU A 437 28.65 16.25 2.38
CA GLU A 437 29.82 16.98 2.81
C GLU A 437 30.94 16.05 3.30
N GLY A 438 30.76 14.72 3.24
CA GLY A 438 31.76 13.73 3.64
C GLY A 438 31.96 13.61 5.15
N ARG A 439 30.95 13.98 5.94
CA ARG A 439 30.92 13.85 7.41
C ARG A 439 30.26 12.54 7.80
N VAL A 440 30.99 11.43 7.67
CA VAL A 440 30.50 10.07 7.96
C VAL A 440 31.29 9.41 9.09
N THR A 441 30.60 8.56 9.84
CA THR A 441 31.16 7.70 10.90
C THR A 441 30.47 6.34 10.83
N THR A 442 31.00 5.33 11.50
CA THR A 442 30.37 3.99 11.62
C THR A 442 28.97 4.01 12.24
N SER A 443 28.63 5.06 12.99
CA SER A 443 27.30 5.27 13.59
C SER A 443 26.32 6.05 12.69
N PHE A 444 26.75 6.50 11.50
CA PHE A 444 26.00 7.44 10.65
C PHE A 444 24.54 7.02 10.38
N ILE A 445 24.32 5.74 10.05
CA ILE A 445 22.99 5.18 9.77
C ILE A 445 22.18 4.98 11.06
N GLU A 446 22.82 4.51 12.13
CA GLU A 446 22.17 4.24 13.43
C GLU A 446 21.58 5.52 14.05
N GLU A 447 22.30 6.64 13.94
CA GLU A 447 21.87 7.96 14.43
C GLU A 447 20.74 8.59 13.60
N ARG A 448 20.38 8.00 12.45
CA ARG A 448 19.44 8.57 11.48
C ARG A 448 18.34 7.55 11.11
N PRO A 449 17.49 7.12 12.06
CA PRO A 449 16.44 6.13 11.80
C PRO A 449 15.43 6.56 10.73
N HIS A 450 15.26 7.88 10.53
CA HIS A 450 14.39 8.44 9.50
C HIS A 450 14.82 8.10 8.06
N LEU A 451 16.09 7.72 7.83
CA LEU A 451 16.57 7.29 6.50
C LEU A 451 15.84 6.04 5.99
N LEU A 452 15.21 5.26 6.88
CA LEU A 452 14.50 4.02 6.54
C LEU A 452 13.10 4.26 5.97
N THR A 453 12.49 5.42 6.26
CA THR A 453 11.10 5.75 5.87
C THR A 453 11.00 7.00 5.00
N ALA A 454 12.12 7.69 4.75
CA ALA A 454 12.13 8.97 4.03
C ALA A 454 11.63 8.90 2.56
N ARG A 455 11.68 7.72 1.93
CA ARG A 455 11.30 7.54 0.52
C ARG A 455 10.53 6.23 0.35
N HIS A 456 9.33 6.31 -0.21
CA HIS A 456 8.58 5.15 -0.73
C HIS A 456 8.44 5.27 -2.24
N SER A 457 8.62 4.15 -2.97
CA SER A 457 8.34 4.14 -4.40
C SER A 457 6.83 4.21 -4.61
N ALA A 458 6.35 5.24 -5.32
CA ALA A 458 4.91 5.41 -5.54
C ALA A 458 4.31 4.35 -6.50
N ASP A 459 5.15 3.64 -7.28
CA ASP A 459 4.86 2.66 -8.35
C ASP A 459 3.46 2.70 -9.02
N ARG A 460 2.97 3.92 -9.28
CA ARG A 460 1.57 4.20 -9.65
C ARG A 460 1.13 3.46 -10.90
N GLY A 461 2.02 3.38 -11.90
CA GLY A 461 1.74 2.72 -13.18
C GLY A 461 1.59 1.20 -13.05
N THR A 462 2.43 0.54 -12.25
CA THR A 462 2.30 -0.91 -12.01
C THR A 462 1.02 -1.21 -11.24
N ARG A 463 0.72 -0.46 -10.17
CA ARG A 463 -0.46 -0.68 -9.33
C ARG A 463 -1.77 -0.59 -10.12
N LEU A 464 -1.90 0.47 -10.93
CA LEU A 464 -3.08 0.68 -11.77
C LEU A 464 -3.19 -0.37 -12.88
N LEU A 465 -2.06 -0.78 -13.47
CA LEU A 465 -2.01 -1.87 -14.44
C LEU A 465 -2.38 -3.23 -13.81
N THR A 466 -1.97 -3.50 -12.56
CA THR A 466 -2.38 -4.71 -11.82
C THR A 466 -3.89 -4.76 -11.64
N TYR A 467 -4.54 -3.64 -11.31
CA TYR A 467 -6.01 -3.58 -11.23
C TYR A 467 -6.67 -3.89 -12.58
N LEU A 468 -6.23 -3.23 -13.65
CA LEU A 468 -6.74 -3.45 -15.00
C LEU A 468 -6.56 -4.91 -15.45
N ALA A 469 -5.40 -5.50 -15.15
CA ALA A 469 -5.10 -6.90 -15.42
C ALA A 469 -6.01 -7.84 -14.61
N ASP A 470 -6.26 -7.55 -13.33
CA ASP A 470 -7.21 -8.29 -12.48
C ASP A 470 -8.63 -8.28 -13.07
N GLN A 471 -9.14 -7.11 -13.46
CA GLN A 471 -10.46 -6.98 -14.09
C GLN A 471 -10.53 -7.72 -15.43
N THR A 472 -9.44 -7.73 -16.19
CA THR A 472 -9.37 -8.40 -17.50
C THR A 472 -9.42 -9.93 -17.37
N VAL A 473 -8.69 -10.48 -16.38
CA VAL A 473 -8.63 -11.92 -16.13
C VAL A 473 -9.90 -12.41 -15.46
N ASN A 474 -10.32 -11.76 -14.37
CA ASN A 474 -11.38 -12.26 -13.51
C ASN A 474 -12.79 -11.84 -13.94
N ARG A 475 -12.93 -10.80 -14.77
CA ARG A 475 -14.19 -10.35 -15.39
C ARG A 475 -15.40 -10.35 -14.43
N PRO A 476 -15.32 -9.70 -13.25
CA PRO A 476 -16.36 -9.79 -12.23
C PRO A 476 -17.72 -9.26 -12.69
N HIS A 477 -17.75 -8.44 -13.76
CA HIS A 477 -18.95 -7.83 -14.31
C HIS A 477 -19.32 -8.35 -15.71
N GLY A 478 -18.75 -9.48 -16.13
CA GLY A 478 -19.04 -10.11 -17.43
C GLY A 478 -18.29 -9.48 -18.60
N GLU A 479 -18.85 -9.59 -19.81
CA GLU A 479 -18.20 -9.10 -21.03
C GLU A 479 -18.23 -7.58 -21.15
N ARG A 480 -17.10 -7.00 -21.58
CA ARG A 480 -16.97 -5.56 -21.85
C ARG A 480 -17.94 -5.11 -22.95
N PRO A 481 -18.85 -4.15 -22.69
CA PRO A 481 -19.83 -3.68 -23.68
C PRO A 481 -19.15 -3.03 -24.90
N ARG A 482 -19.79 -3.15 -26.08
CA ARG A 482 -19.34 -2.50 -27.33
C ARG A 482 -20.09 -1.19 -27.54
N THR A 483 -19.83 -0.21 -26.69
CA THR A 483 -20.36 1.16 -26.82
C THR A 483 -19.27 2.16 -27.14
N PRO A 484 -19.55 3.19 -27.97
CA PRO A 484 -18.61 4.29 -28.21
C PRO A 484 -18.33 5.05 -26.90
N ASP A 485 -17.37 5.99 -26.94
CA ASP A 485 -17.19 6.89 -25.81
C ASP A 485 -18.42 7.79 -25.66
N ALA A 486 -19.05 7.76 -24.48
CA ALA A 486 -20.26 8.51 -24.21
C ALA A 486 -20.03 10.02 -24.38
N ALA A 487 -18.85 10.53 -23.99
CA ALA A 487 -18.53 11.95 -24.04
C ALA A 487 -18.60 12.54 -25.45
N THR A 488 -18.42 11.73 -26.49
CA THR A 488 -18.54 12.16 -27.91
C THR A 488 -19.97 12.53 -28.31
N LYS A 489 -20.97 12.13 -27.52
CA LYS A 489 -22.37 12.45 -27.73
C LYS A 489 -22.80 13.76 -27.06
N LEU A 490 -21.93 14.38 -26.27
CA LEU A 490 -22.22 15.66 -25.63
C LEU A 490 -22.11 16.82 -26.64
N PRO A 491 -22.92 17.88 -26.48
CA PRO A 491 -22.71 19.13 -27.17
C PRO A 491 -21.28 19.68 -26.98
N THR A 492 -20.69 20.21 -28.04
CA THR A 492 -19.37 20.85 -27.97
C THR A 492 -19.50 22.26 -27.42
N LEU A 493 -18.79 22.55 -26.33
CA LEU A 493 -18.74 23.88 -25.72
C LEU A 493 -17.56 24.69 -26.29
N PRO A 494 -17.69 26.02 -26.43
CA PRO A 494 -16.56 26.92 -26.68
C PRO A 494 -15.52 26.83 -25.56
N ALA A 495 -14.23 26.90 -25.90
CA ALA A 495 -13.14 26.70 -24.94
C ALA A 495 -13.03 27.82 -23.87
N ASP A 496 -13.60 29.00 -24.15
CA ASP A 496 -13.61 30.19 -23.30
C ASP A 496 -14.99 30.49 -22.70
N LEU A 497 -15.94 29.55 -22.81
CA LEU A 497 -17.29 29.74 -22.27
C LEU A 497 -17.26 29.77 -20.75
N THR A 498 -17.60 30.92 -20.18
CA THR A 498 -17.99 31.02 -18.76
C THR A 498 -19.48 30.67 -18.65
N PRO A 499 -19.87 29.69 -17.82
CA PRO A 499 -21.28 29.37 -17.58
C PRO A 499 -22.07 30.62 -17.12
N PRO A 500 -23.30 30.84 -17.60
CA PRO A 500 -24.13 31.96 -17.15
C PRO A 500 -24.45 31.89 -15.66
N ASP A 501 -24.61 33.03 -14.98
CA ASP A 501 -25.02 33.06 -13.58
C ASP A 501 -26.34 32.31 -13.37
N GLY A 502 -26.40 31.50 -12.32
CA GLY A 502 -27.55 30.66 -12.00
C GLY A 502 -27.97 30.75 -10.53
N SER A 503 -28.61 29.69 -10.04
CA SER A 503 -29.10 29.59 -8.67
C SER A 503 -28.02 29.77 -7.61
N LYS A 504 -26.75 29.38 -7.88
CA LYS A 504 -25.65 29.57 -6.90
C LYS A 504 -25.33 31.05 -6.69
N GLN A 505 -25.24 31.83 -7.77
CA GLN A 505 -25.03 33.28 -7.67
C GLN A 505 -26.21 33.92 -6.94
N LYS A 506 -27.44 33.47 -7.23
CA LYS A 506 -28.64 33.94 -6.54
C LYS A 506 -28.60 33.70 -5.03
N LEU A 507 -28.22 32.50 -4.60
CA LEU A 507 -28.06 32.17 -3.17
C LEU A 507 -26.97 33.02 -2.52
N THR A 508 -25.86 33.25 -3.23
CA THR A 508 -24.73 34.03 -2.73
C THR A 508 -25.10 35.52 -2.56
N GLU A 509 -25.88 36.07 -3.49
CA GLU A 509 -26.38 37.44 -3.45
C GLU A 509 -27.42 37.66 -2.34
N LEU A 510 -28.38 36.74 -2.21
CA LEU A 510 -29.56 36.93 -1.34
C LEU A 510 -29.41 36.34 0.07
N GLY A 511 -28.43 35.44 0.28
CA GLY A 511 -28.38 34.57 1.45
C GLY A 511 -29.54 33.54 1.46
N PRO A 512 -29.53 32.58 2.39
CA PRO A 512 -30.49 31.47 2.38
C PRO A 512 -31.94 31.90 2.62
N ASP A 513 -32.20 32.82 3.55
CA ASP A 513 -33.56 33.34 3.80
C ASP A 513 -34.09 34.16 2.60
N GLY A 514 -33.23 34.95 1.95
CA GLY A 514 -33.58 35.72 0.76
C GLY A 514 -33.79 34.81 -0.46
N PHE A 515 -33.01 33.75 -0.58
CA PHE A 515 -33.17 32.73 -1.62
C PHE A 515 -34.50 31.99 -1.49
N ALA A 516 -34.88 31.58 -0.27
CA ALA A 516 -36.18 30.95 -0.02
C ALA A 516 -37.36 31.85 -0.38
N ARG A 517 -37.27 33.15 -0.03
CA ARG A 517 -38.28 34.14 -0.43
C ARG A 517 -38.35 34.33 -1.94
N TRP A 518 -37.20 34.42 -2.60
CA TRP A 518 -37.13 34.49 -4.05
C TRP A 518 -37.78 33.27 -4.71
N LEU A 519 -37.50 32.06 -4.23
CA LEU A 519 -38.12 30.83 -4.73
C LEU A 519 -39.65 30.87 -4.57
N ARG A 520 -40.13 31.34 -3.41
CA ARG A 520 -41.55 31.47 -3.09
C ARG A 520 -42.31 32.47 -3.96
N GLU A 521 -41.65 33.58 -4.31
CA GLU A 521 -42.22 34.67 -5.10
C GLU A 521 -42.01 34.48 -6.61
N SER A 522 -41.21 33.48 -7.01
CA SER A 522 -40.87 33.21 -8.41
C SER A 522 -42.12 32.83 -9.22
N PRO A 523 -42.32 33.43 -10.40
CA PRO A 523 -43.34 32.96 -11.35
C PRO A 523 -42.90 31.68 -12.09
N LEU A 524 -41.60 31.36 -12.06
CA LEU A 524 -41.04 30.15 -12.67
C LEU A 524 -41.08 29.00 -11.68
N LEU A 525 -41.38 27.80 -12.19
CA LEU A 525 -41.28 26.56 -11.44
C LEU A 525 -39.80 26.19 -11.27
N GLY A 526 -39.33 26.08 -10.02
CA GLY A 526 -37.99 25.56 -9.73
C GLY A 526 -37.88 24.09 -10.14
N VAL A 527 -36.75 23.71 -10.74
CA VAL A 527 -36.49 22.31 -11.14
C VAL A 527 -35.15 21.86 -10.60
N THR A 528 -35.13 20.73 -9.89
CA THR A 528 -33.92 20.07 -9.42
C THR A 528 -33.65 18.82 -10.24
N ASP A 529 -32.45 18.74 -10.84
CA ASP A 529 -32.00 17.54 -11.56
C ASP A 529 -31.40 16.54 -10.58
N THR A 530 -31.97 15.34 -10.54
CA THR A 530 -31.59 14.22 -9.66
C THR A 530 -30.75 13.16 -10.37
N THR A 531 -30.39 13.38 -11.64
CA THR A 531 -29.63 12.43 -12.47
C THR A 531 -28.28 12.07 -11.84
N PHE A 532 -27.68 13.00 -11.09
CA PHE A 532 -26.37 12.83 -10.44
C PHE A 532 -26.43 12.11 -9.08
N ARG A 533 -27.62 11.85 -8.54
CA ARG A 533 -27.81 11.20 -7.22
C ARG A 533 -28.94 10.18 -7.24
N ASP A 534 -30.20 10.61 -7.14
CA ASP A 534 -31.30 9.68 -6.88
C ASP A 534 -31.65 8.76 -8.05
N ALA A 535 -31.48 9.26 -9.28
CA ALA A 535 -31.81 8.50 -10.48
C ALA A 535 -30.97 7.21 -10.56
N HIS A 536 -29.65 7.35 -10.48
CA HIS A 536 -28.76 6.19 -10.52
C HIS A 536 -28.77 5.40 -9.21
N GLN A 537 -29.11 6.01 -8.07
CA GLN A 537 -29.39 5.28 -6.84
C GLN A 537 -30.58 4.32 -7.02
N SER A 538 -31.61 4.75 -7.74
CA SER A 538 -32.85 3.98 -7.95
C SER A 538 -32.73 2.94 -9.06
N LEU A 539 -32.00 3.26 -10.13
CA LEU A 539 -31.90 2.44 -11.35
C LEU A 539 -30.64 1.56 -11.40
N LEU A 540 -29.51 2.07 -10.90
CA LEU A 540 -28.17 1.51 -11.14
C LEU A 540 -27.41 1.20 -9.85
N ALA A 541 -28.14 0.95 -8.75
CA ALA A 541 -27.57 0.69 -7.43
C ALA A 541 -26.49 1.71 -7.00
N THR A 542 -26.68 2.98 -7.38
CA THR A 542 -25.78 4.10 -7.05
C THR A 542 -24.38 4.00 -7.67
N ARG A 543 -24.19 3.22 -8.74
CA ARG A 543 -22.86 2.89 -9.27
C ARG A 543 -22.25 3.94 -10.21
N VAL A 544 -22.98 4.98 -10.60
CA VAL A 544 -22.43 5.99 -11.52
C VAL A 544 -21.20 6.68 -10.90
N ARG A 545 -20.11 6.68 -11.65
CA ARG A 545 -18.77 7.07 -11.20
C ARG A 545 -18.51 8.54 -11.41
N THR A 546 -17.58 9.09 -10.62
CA THR A 546 -17.18 10.50 -10.67
C THR A 546 -16.81 10.93 -12.09
N LYS A 547 -16.13 10.07 -12.85
CA LYS A 547 -15.68 10.37 -14.21
C LYS A 547 -16.83 10.64 -15.19
N ASP A 548 -17.91 9.88 -15.11
CA ASP A 548 -19.08 10.06 -15.97
C ASP A 548 -19.93 11.24 -15.51
N LEU A 549 -19.99 11.53 -14.20
CA LEU A 549 -20.65 12.75 -13.70
C LEU A 549 -19.90 14.00 -14.20
N LEU A 550 -18.57 14.01 -14.12
CA LEU A 550 -17.74 15.16 -14.49
C LEU A 550 -17.69 15.43 -15.99
N ALA A 551 -17.87 14.42 -16.85
CA ALA A 551 -17.84 14.62 -18.29
C ALA A 551 -19.02 15.48 -18.77
N VAL A 552 -20.21 15.32 -18.18
CA VAL A 552 -21.42 16.06 -18.56
C VAL A 552 -21.65 17.33 -17.73
N ALA A 553 -21.09 17.42 -16.52
CA ALA A 553 -21.26 18.56 -15.62
C ALA A 553 -21.01 19.95 -16.28
N PRO A 554 -19.93 20.19 -17.05
CA PRO A 554 -19.73 21.49 -17.71
C PRO A 554 -20.82 21.84 -18.73
N VAL A 555 -21.39 20.83 -19.40
CA VAL A 555 -22.49 21.02 -20.35
C VAL A 555 -23.76 21.43 -19.62
N VAL A 556 -24.07 20.77 -18.50
CA VAL A 556 -25.22 21.14 -17.64
C VAL A 556 -25.07 22.59 -17.16
N ALA A 557 -23.90 22.93 -16.62
CA ALA A 557 -23.59 24.29 -16.17
C ALA A 557 -23.80 25.35 -17.27
N ALA A 558 -23.37 25.05 -18.49
CA ALA A 558 -23.43 25.96 -19.62
C ALA A 558 -24.83 26.10 -20.26
N THR A 559 -25.58 25.01 -20.37
CA THR A 559 -26.77 24.93 -21.23
C THR A 559 -28.09 24.98 -20.47
N VAL A 560 -28.10 24.64 -19.18
CA VAL A 560 -29.30 24.66 -18.33
C VAL A 560 -29.07 25.40 -17.00
N PRO A 561 -28.55 26.65 -17.03
CA PRO A 561 -28.25 27.42 -15.82
C PRO A 561 -29.49 27.78 -14.97
N GLN A 562 -30.70 27.61 -15.51
CA GLN A 562 -31.97 27.90 -14.82
C GLN A 562 -32.37 26.82 -13.80
N LEU A 563 -31.65 25.69 -13.73
CA LEU A 563 -31.89 24.68 -12.70
C LEU A 563 -31.82 25.30 -11.29
N LEU A 564 -32.80 24.96 -10.46
CA LEU A 564 -32.81 25.35 -9.05
C LEU A 564 -31.60 24.73 -8.34
N SER A 565 -31.38 23.44 -8.57
CA SER A 565 -30.21 22.74 -8.06
C SER A 565 -29.89 21.48 -8.87
N LEU A 566 -28.67 20.99 -8.68
CA LEU A 566 -28.24 19.66 -9.09
C LEU A 566 -28.11 18.81 -7.84
N GLU A 567 -28.99 17.82 -7.67
CA GLU A 567 -28.85 16.86 -6.58
C GLU A 567 -27.78 15.83 -6.96
N CYS A 568 -26.60 15.95 -6.34
CA CYS A 568 -25.41 15.22 -6.75
C CYS A 568 -24.70 14.48 -5.60
N TRP A 569 -25.24 14.54 -4.39
CA TRP A 569 -24.54 14.07 -3.20
C TRP A 569 -25.48 13.63 -2.07
N GLY A 570 -24.94 12.97 -1.05
CA GLY A 570 -25.73 12.40 0.04
C GLY A 570 -26.52 11.16 -0.36
N GLY A 571 -27.46 10.73 0.50
CA GLY A 571 -28.09 9.42 0.35
C GLY A 571 -27.05 8.29 0.33
N ALA A 572 -27.16 7.36 -0.62
CA ALA A 572 -26.24 6.22 -0.69
C ALA A 572 -24.91 6.51 -1.39
N THR A 573 -24.73 7.68 -2.02
CA THR A 573 -23.55 7.93 -2.86
C THR A 573 -22.25 7.94 -2.07
N TYR A 574 -22.31 8.33 -0.80
CA TYR A 574 -21.13 8.44 0.07
C TYR A 574 -20.51 7.06 0.37
N ASP A 575 -21.30 6.14 0.95
CA ASP A 575 -20.87 4.75 1.21
C ASP A 575 -20.47 4.04 -0.08
N VAL A 576 -21.29 4.15 -1.13
CA VAL A 576 -21.07 3.43 -2.38
C VAL A 576 -19.81 3.89 -3.10
N ALA A 577 -19.47 5.18 -3.04
CA ALA A 577 -18.23 5.70 -3.60
C ALA A 577 -17.02 5.03 -2.95
N LEU A 578 -16.97 4.99 -1.61
CA LEU A 578 -15.88 4.36 -0.87
C LEU A 578 -15.84 2.84 -1.10
N ARG A 579 -16.97 2.17 -0.85
CA ARG A 579 -17.07 0.71 -0.76
C ARG A 579 -16.96 0.00 -2.11
N PHE A 580 -17.64 0.53 -3.14
CA PHE A 580 -17.83 -0.21 -4.40
C PHE A 580 -17.14 0.43 -5.60
N LEU A 581 -16.89 1.75 -5.55
CA LEU A 581 -16.24 2.47 -6.64
C LEU A 581 -14.77 2.76 -6.33
N ALA A 582 -14.34 2.60 -5.08
CA ALA A 582 -13.02 2.98 -4.58
C ALA A 582 -12.67 4.44 -4.95
N GLU A 583 -13.63 5.34 -4.75
CA GLU A 583 -13.52 6.78 -5.00
C GLU A 583 -13.80 7.54 -3.70
N ASP A 584 -13.09 8.64 -3.47
CA ASP A 584 -13.40 9.52 -2.36
C ASP A 584 -14.63 10.39 -2.71
N PRO A 585 -15.74 10.32 -1.96
CA PRO A 585 -16.89 11.16 -2.21
C PRO A 585 -16.57 12.66 -2.11
N TRP A 586 -15.62 13.08 -1.25
CA TRP A 586 -15.25 14.49 -1.10
C TRP A 586 -14.56 15.02 -2.35
N GLU A 587 -13.62 14.25 -2.92
CA GLU A 587 -12.97 14.59 -4.19
C GLU A 587 -14.02 14.70 -5.32
N ARG A 588 -15.06 13.84 -5.32
CA ARG A 588 -16.19 13.95 -6.25
C ARG A 588 -16.92 15.28 -6.10
N LEU A 589 -17.28 15.67 -4.87
CA LEU A 589 -17.99 16.92 -4.61
C LEU A 589 -17.17 18.15 -5.03
N GLU A 590 -15.90 18.20 -4.63
CA GLU A 590 -15.00 19.30 -4.95
C GLU A 590 -14.86 19.49 -6.47
N ARG A 591 -14.68 18.39 -7.21
CA ARG A 591 -14.56 18.43 -8.66
C ARG A 591 -15.87 18.81 -9.34
N LEU A 592 -17.02 18.34 -8.84
CA LEU A 592 -18.34 18.72 -9.36
C LEU A 592 -18.62 20.21 -9.11
N ARG A 593 -18.31 20.73 -7.91
CA ARG A 593 -18.44 22.15 -7.60
C ARG A 593 -17.64 23.02 -8.56
N LYS A 594 -16.42 22.60 -8.89
CA LYS A 594 -15.57 23.29 -9.86
C LYS A 594 -16.14 23.22 -11.29
N ALA A 595 -16.70 22.07 -11.68
CA ALA A 595 -17.27 21.87 -13.01
C ALA A 595 -18.62 22.57 -13.22
N VAL A 596 -19.39 22.75 -12.14
CA VAL A 596 -20.69 23.42 -12.11
C VAL A 596 -20.59 24.57 -11.12
N PRO A 597 -20.06 25.75 -11.47
CA PRO A 597 -19.86 26.86 -10.52
C PRO A 597 -21.10 27.74 -10.30
N ASN A 598 -22.14 27.57 -11.12
CA ASN A 598 -23.27 28.50 -11.25
C ASN A 598 -24.63 27.96 -10.78
N ILE A 599 -24.77 26.64 -10.63
CA ILE A 599 -26.01 26.00 -10.16
C ILE A 599 -25.81 25.54 -8.71
N CYS A 600 -26.83 25.68 -7.85
CA CYS A 600 -26.75 25.17 -6.48
C CYS A 600 -26.53 23.65 -6.48
N LEU A 601 -25.59 23.15 -5.68
CA LEU A 601 -25.43 21.71 -5.45
C LEU A 601 -26.28 21.29 -4.25
N GLN A 602 -27.11 20.28 -4.45
CA GLN A 602 -28.01 19.77 -3.44
C GLN A 602 -27.57 18.38 -2.97
N MET A 603 -27.77 18.11 -1.69
CA MET A 603 -27.61 16.78 -1.12
C MET A 603 -28.82 16.32 -0.31
N LEU A 604 -28.98 15.00 -0.19
CA LEU A 604 -29.89 14.37 0.76
C LEU A 604 -29.15 14.03 2.06
N LEU A 605 -29.56 14.64 3.17
CA LEU A 605 -28.98 14.46 4.50
C LEU A 605 -30.01 13.86 5.45
N ARG A 606 -29.65 12.81 6.18
CA ARG A 606 -30.50 12.24 7.22
C ARG A 606 -30.13 12.88 8.55
N GLY A 607 -31.10 13.49 9.24
CA GLY A 607 -30.91 14.33 10.45
C GLY A 607 -29.70 14.01 11.33
N ARG A 608 -29.90 13.28 12.43
CA ARG A 608 -28.86 12.98 13.43
C ARG A 608 -27.74 12.07 12.93
N ASN A 609 -27.97 11.34 11.83
CA ASN A 609 -27.05 10.30 11.36
C ASN A 609 -26.25 10.75 10.14
N THR A 610 -26.41 12.00 9.71
CA THR A 610 -25.85 12.59 8.48
C THR A 610 -26.05 11.70 7.24
N VAL A 611 -25.01 11.01 6.81
CA VAL A 611 -25.01 10.03 5.72
C VAL A 611 -24.78 8.60 6.23
N GLY A 612 -24.31 8.43 7.47
CA GLY A 612 -24.03 7.14 8.11
C GLY A 612 -25.30 6.40 8.55
N TYR A 613 -25.15 5.22 9.18
CA TYR A 613 -26.28 4.34 9.55
C TYR A 613 -26.75 4.43 11.01
N THR A 614 -25.89 4.85 11.93
CA THR A 614 -26.16 4.95 13.37
C THR A 614 -26.14 6.40 13.85
N PRO A 615 -26.74 6.72 15.00
CA PRO A 615 -26.57 8.03 15.64
C PRO A 615 -25.12 8.30 16.05
N TYR A 616 -24.67 9.54 15.82
CA TYR A 616 -23.37 10.04 16.24
C TYR A 616 -23.55 11.24 17.18
N PRO A 617 -22.50 11.62 17.93
CA PRO A 617 -22.44 12.90 18.63
C PRO A 617 -22.71 14.06 17.66
N THR A 618 -23.37 15.11 18.14
CA THR A 618 -23.81 16.26 17.34
C THR A 618 -22.65 16.98 16.66
N GLU A 619 -21.48 16.95 17.28
CA GLU A 619 -20.21 17.49 16.80
C GLU A 619 -19.82 16.90 15.43
N VAL A 620 -20.09 15.62 15.20
CA VAL A 620 -19.85 14.96 13.90
C VAL A 620 -20.80 15.52 12.84
N THR A 621 -22.06 15.80 13.22
CA THR A 621 -23.05 16.40 12.32
C THR A 621 -22.65 17.82 11.95
N THR A 622 -22.27 18.64 12.93
CA THR A 622 -21.78 20.01 12.70
C THR A 622 -20.54 20.00 11.81
N ALA A 623 -19.53 19.21 12.14
CA ALA A 623 -18.30 19.12 11.34
C ALA A 623 -18.57 18.65 9.90
N PHE A 624 -19.49 17.70 9.71
CA PHE A 624 -19.90 17.24 8.38
C PHE A 624 -20.56 18.35 7.56
N VAL A 625 -21.53 19.07 8.14
CA VAL A 625 -22.25 20.15 7.47
C VAL A 625 -21.32 21.31 7.12
N GLU A 626 -20.42 21.68 8.03
CA GLU A 626 -19.38 22.69 7.78
C GLU A 626 -18.50 22.29 6.59
N GLU A 627 -17.96 21.06 6.60
CA GLU A 627 -17.08 20.57 5.53
C GLU A 627 -17.81 20.46 4.18
N ALA A 628 -19.04 19.95 4.18
CA ALA A 628 -19.87 19.85 2.98
C ALA A 628 -20.19 21.23 2.39
N THR A 629 -20.52 22.20 3.23
CA THR A 629 -20.77 23.59 2.82
C THR A 629 -19.50 24.24 2.27
N ALA A 630 -18.38 24.09 2.97
CA ALA A 630 -17.08 24.62 2.54
C ALA A 630 -16.60 24.01 1.22
N THR A 631 -16.87 22.72 1.01
CA THR A 631 -16.50 22.01 -0.22
C THR A 631 -17.42 22.37 -1.40
N GLY A 632 -18.71 22.60 -1.17
CA GLY A 632 -19.58 23.19 -2.19
C GLY A 632 -21.06 22.83 -2.19
N ILE A 633 -21.58 22.12 -1.18
CA ILE A 633 -23.03 21.90 -1.02
C ILE A 633 -23.71 23.22 -0.63
N ASP A 634 -24.81 23.50 -1.29
CA ASP A 634 -25.60 24.72 -1.12
C ASP A 634 -26.98 24.46 -0.50
N ILE A 635 -27.57 23.31 -0.81
CA ILE A 635 -28.90 22.92 -0.33
C ILE A 635 -28.81 21.56 0.36
N PHE A 636 -29.18 21.53 1.64
CA PHE A 636 -29.27 20.31 2.43
C PHE A 636 -30.74 19.93 2.54
N ARG A 637 -31.16 18.89 1.82
CA ARG A 637 -32.47 18.27 2.00
C ARG A 637 -32.39 17.33 3.21
N ILE A 638 -32.84 17.82 4.36
CA ILE A 638 -32.80 17.14 5.65
C ILE A 638 -34.09 16.34 5.84
N PHE A 639 -33.98 15.07 6.17
CA PHE A 639 -35.14 14.22 6.49
C PHE A 639 -34.86 13.31 7.67
N ASP A 640 -35.93 12.80 8.28
CA ASP A 640 -35.89 11.71 9.25
C ASP A 640 -36.73 10.53 8.75
N ALA A 641 -36.33 9.31 9.11
CA ALA A 641 -36.98 8.10 8.61
C ALA A 641 -38.36 7.83 9.20
N LEU A 642 -38.70 8.48 10.32
CA LEU A 642 -39.97 8.41 11.02
C LEU A 642 -40.66 9.79 11.10
N ASN A 643 -40.16 10.79 10.38
CA ASN A 643 -40.60 12.19 10.46
C ASN A 643 -40.45 12.81 11.88
N ASP A 644 -39.49 12.35 12.68
CA ASP A 644 -39.17 12.93 13.98
C ASP A 644 -38.32 14.20 13.82
N VAL A 645 -38.92 15.37 14.06
CA VAL A 645 -38.25 16.68 13.92
C VAL A 645 -37.11 16.86 14.90
N GLU A 646 -37.16 16.22 16.09
CA GLU A 646 -36.06 16.32 17.05
C GLU A 646 -34.82 15.59 16.56
N GLN A 647 -34.96 14.55 15.73
CA GLN A 647 -33.82 13.92 15.05
C GLN A 647 -33.28 14.77 13.91
N MET A 648 -34.08 15.65 13.32
CA MET A 648 -33.65 16.56 12.24
C MET A 648 -32.98 17.83 12.78
N ARG A 649 -33.40 18.29 13.96
CA ARG A 649 -32.99 19.57 14.56
C ARG A 649 -31.48 19.83 14.55
N PRO A 650 -30.58 18.90 14.96
CA PRO A 650 -29.15 19.16 14.95
C PRO A 650 -28.59 19.49 13.56
N ALA A 651 -29.08 18.81 12.52
CA ALA A 651 -28.67 19.09 11.15
C ALA A 651 -29.24 20.41 10.64
N ILE A 652 -30.48 20.76 11.02
CA ILE A 652 -31.10 22.04 10.65
C ILE A 652 -30.30 23.19 11.26
N GLU A 653 -30.00 23.11 12.55
CA GLU A 653 -29.22 24.10 13.28
C GLU A 653 -27.82 24.25 12.68
N ALA A 654 -27.09 23.15 12.45
CA ALA A 654 -25.77 23.20 11.82
C ALA A 654 -25.80 23.85 10.43
N VAL A 655 -26.82 23.58 9.60
CA VAL A 655 -26.95 24.22 8.28
C VAL A 655 -27.24 25.72 8.43
N ARG A 656 -28.12 26.12 9.36
CA ARG A 656 -28.40 27.54 9.64
C ARG A 656 -27.16 28.28 10.14
N GLU A 657 -26.35 27.65 10.99
CA GLU A 657 -25.12 28.22 11.55
C GLU A 657 -24.08 28.56 10.48
N THR A 658 -24.08 27.86 9.34
CA THR A 658 -23.19 28.21 8.22
C THR A 658 -23.46 29.59 7.63
N GLY A 659 -24.70 30.10 7.75
CA GLY A 659 -25.16 31.36 7.16
C GLY A 659 -25.15 31.42 5.62
N ALA A 660 -24.74 30.35 4.94
CA ALA A 660 -24.51 30.33 3.50
C ALA A 660 -25.30 29.26 2.74
N ALA A 661 -25.79 28.23 3.44
CA ALA A 661 -26.51 27.10 2.87
C ALA A 661 -28.00 27.08 3.26
N VAL A 662 -28.80 26.43 2.43
CA VAL A 662 -30.26 26.31 2.57
C VAL A 662 -30.60 25.00 3.27
N ALA A 663 -31.20 25.10 4.47
CA ALA A 663 -31.89 23.98 5.11
C ALA A 663 -33.26 23.76 4.47
N GLU A 664 -33.36 22.78 3.57
CA GLU A 664 -34.61 22.28 3.02
C GLU A 664 -35.05 21.07 3.85
N VAL A 665 -36.17 21.13 4.56
CA VAL A 665 -36.54 20.09 5.52
C VAL A 665 -37.75 19.33 5.02
N ALA A 666 -37.60 18.01 4.93
CA ALA A 666 -38.55 17.14 4.29
C ALA A 666 -39.52 16.51 5.29
N LEU A 667 -40.82 16.64 4.99
CA LEU A 667 -41.83 15.70 5.46
C LEU A 667 -41.89 14.53 4.48
N CYS A 668 -41.68 13.30 4.98
CA CYS A 668 -41.81 12.10 4.17
C CYS A 668 -43.28 11.71 4.04
N TYR A 669 -43.75 11.52 2.81
CA TYR A 669 -45.14 11.15 2.50
C TYR A 669 -45.30 9.63 2.48
N THR A 670 -46.39 9.11 3.06
CA THR A 670 -46.71 7.69 3.10
C THR A 670 -48.23 7.52 3.18
N SER A 671 -48.76 6.32 2.91
CA SER A 671 -50.20 6.07 2.89
C SER A 671 -50.94 6.88 1.82
N ASP A 672 -52.25 7.00 1.99
CA ASP A 672 -53.17 7.68 1.10
C ASP A 672 -53.98 8.75 1.83
N LEU A 673 -53.51 9.99 1.70
CA LEU A 673 -54.21 11.18 2.22
C LEU A 673 -55.63 11.35 1.64
N SER A 674 -55.94 10.71 0.50
CA SER A 674 -57.27 10.75 -0.11
C SER A 674 -58.22 9.70 0.45
N ASP A 675 -57.73 8.69 1.18
CA ASP A 675 -58.58 7.66 1.78
C ASP A 675 -59.33 8.24 2.98
N PRO A 676 -60.68 8.28 2.98
CA PRO A 676 -61.45 8.71 4.14
C PRO A 676 -61.24 7.83 5.39
N ASN A 677 -60.71 6.62 5.23
CA ASN A 677 -60.39 5.70 6.32
C ASN A 677 -58.99 5.90 6.91
N GLU A 678 -58.12 6.69 6.29
CA GLU A 678 -56.81 7.03 6.87
C GLU A 678 -57.00 7.85 8.16
N LYS A 679 -56.40 7.40 9.26
CA LYS A 679 -56.55 8.00 10.61
C LYS A 679 -55.24 8.51 11.20
N LEU A 680 -54.10 8.04 10.70
CA LEU A 680 -52.77 8.39 11.16
C LEU A 680 -52.18 9.49 10.28
N TYR A 681 -51.98 9.22 8.99
CA TYR A 681 -51.33 10.12 8.04
C TYR A 681 -52.32 11.10 7.38
N THR A 682 -53.03 11.83 8.23
CA THR A 682 -54.07 12.79 7.84
C THR A 682 -53.48 14.14 7.43
N LEU A 683 -54.31 15.04 6.88
CA LEU A 683 -53.88 16.40 6.56
C LEU A 683 -53.38 17.13 7.83
N ASP A 684 -54.07 16.95 8.95
CA ASP A 684 -53.69 17.57 10.23
C ASP A 684 -52.33 17.04 10.72
N TYR A 685 -52.01 15.77 10.47
CA TYR A 685 -50.68 15.22 10.76
C TYR A 685 -49.59 15.98 9.98
N TYR A 686 -49.77 16.10 8.66
CA TYR A 686 -48.78 16.78 7.81
C TYR A 686 -48.66 18.28 8.12
N LEU A 687 -49.76 18.96 8.47
CA LEU A 687 -49.72 20.37 8.86
C LEU A 687 -49.01 20.59 10.20
N LYS A 688 -49.24 19.73 11.20
CA LYS A 688 -48.51 19.79 12.48
C LYS A 688 -47.02 19.50 12.31
N LEU A 689 -46.70 18.51 11.47
CA LEU A 689 -45.30 18.22 11.14
C LEU A 689 -44.64 19.41 10.44
N ALA A 690 -45.32 20.03 9.47
CA ALA A 690 -44.83 21.23 8.81
C ALA A 690 -44.65 22.40 9.79
N GLU A 691 -45.57 22.59 10.75
CA GLU A 691 -45.44 23.60 11.81
C GLU A 691 -44.17 23.36 12.65
N GLN A 692 -43.90 22.12 13.06
CA GLN A 692 -42.68 21.77 13.79
C GLN A 692 -41.42 22.01 12.95
N ILE A 693 -41.45 21.65 11.66
CA ILE A 693 -40.35 21.86 10.72
C ILE A 693 -40.05 23.36 10.54
N VAL A 694 -41.08 24.19 10.35
CA VAL A 694 -40.94 25.65 10.28
C VAL A 694 -40.38 26.19 11.59
N GLY A 695 -40.91 25.74 12.73
CA GLY A 695 -40.42 26.12 14.05
C GLY A 695 -38.97 25.71 14.33
N ALA A 696 -38.47 24.66 13.69
CA ALA A 696 -37.06 24.25 13.75
C ALA A 696 -36.13 25.11 12.87
N GLY A 697 -36.68 26.01 12.03
CA GLY A 697 -35.89 26.93 11.21
C GLY A 697 -35.60 26.41 9.80
N ALA A 698 -36.51 25.63 9.21
CA ALA A 698 -36.43 25.34 7.78
C ALA A 698 -36.44 26.63 6.94
N HIS A 699 -35.74 26.64 5.80
CA HIS A 699 -35.87 27.67 4.78
C HIS A 699 -36.88 27.26 3.69
N VAL A 700 -36.93 25.95 3.40
CA VAL A 700 -37.81 25.35 2.39
C VAL A 700 -38.50 24.13 3.00
N LEU A 701 -39.80 23.96 2.76
CA LEU A 701 -40.54 22.75 3.09
C LEU A 701 -40.47 21.77 1.93
N ALA A 702 -39.89 20.59 2.13
CA ALA A 702 -39.90 19.53 1.12
C ALA A 702 -40.98 18.50 1.40
N ILE A 703 -41.72 18.09 0.36
CA ILE A 703 -42.56 16.89 0.38
C ILE A 703 -41.73 15.78 -0.26
N LYS A 704 -41.28 14.82 0.54
CA LYS A 704 -40.52 13.66 0.06
C LYS A 704 -41.43 12.44 -0.08
N ASP A 705 -41.94 12.22 -1.28
CA ASP A 705 -42.68 11.01 -1.64
C ASP A 705 -41.73 9.93 -2.18
N MET A 706 -41.00 9.27 -1.28
CA MET A 706 -39.93 8.31 -1.59
C MET A 706 -40.38 7.04 -2.32
N ALA A 707 -41.67 6.73 -2.33
CA ALA A 707 -42.24 5.54 -2.96
C ALA A 707 -43.09 5.84 -4.19
N GLY A 708 -43.47 7.11 -4.42
CA GLY A 708 -44.38 7.46 -5.50
C GLY A 708 -45.84 7.19 -5.17
N LEU A 709 -46.24 7.47 -3.92
CA LEU A 709 -47.58 7.23 -3.37
C LEU A 709 -48.50 8.43 -3.52
N LEU A 710 -47.95 9.65 -3.59
CA LEU A 710 -48.74 10.87 -3.61
C LEU A 710 -49.52 10.93 -4.91
N ARG A 711 -50.84 10.80 -4.81
CA ARG A 711 -51.76 10.86 -5.96
C ARG A 711 -52.12 12.31 -6.26
N ALA A 712 -52.44 12.62 -7.51
CA ALA A 712 -52.76 13.99 -7.94
C ALA A 712 -53.79 14.73 -7.03
N PRO A 713 -54.95 14.14 -6.64
CA PRO A 713 -55.88 14.82 -5.73
C PRO A 713 -55.28 15.10 -4.34
N ALA A 714 -54.48 14.17 -3.81
CA ALA A 714 -53.77 14.35 -2.54
C ALA A 714 -52.71 15.45 -2.64
N ALA A 715 -51.99 15.51 -3.77
CA ALA A 715 -50.99 16.53 -4.04
C ALA A 715 -51.60 17.93 -4.05
N ALA A 716 -52.70 18.14 -4.78
CA ALA A 716 -53.41 19.42 -4.76
C ALA A 716 -53.83 19.81 -3.34
N ARG A 717 -54.44 18.86 -2.61
CA ARG A 717 -54.92 19.08 -1.24
C ARG A 717 -53.79 19.47 -0.29
N LEU A 718 -52.69 18.71 -0.29
CA LEU A 718 -51.55 18.93 0.60
C LEU A 718 -50.81 20.21 0.27
N VAL A 719 -50.47 20.44 -1.00
CA VAL A 719 -49.73 21.63 -1.45
C VAL A 719 -50.54 22.90 -1.19
N THR A 720 -51.84 22.93 -1.51
CA THR A 720 -52.70 24.08 -1.21
C THR A 720 -52.73 24.39 0.29
N ALA A 721 -52.84 23.35 1.14
CA ALA A 721 -52.85 23.54 2.58
C ALA A 721 -51.51 24.09 3.09
N LEU A 722 -50.38 23.49 2.70
CA LEU A 722 -49.04 23.96 3.09
C LEU A 722 -48.79 25.40 2.64
N ARG A 723 -49.16 25.73 1.40
CA ARG A 723 -49.01 27.09 0.86
C ARG A 723 -49.86 28.14 1.55
N LYS A 724 -51.02 27.74 2.07
CA LYS A 724 -51.94 28.63 2.76
C LYS A 724 -51.50 28.90 4.18
N GLU A 725 -51.02 27.87 4.89
CA GLU A 725 -50.71 27.95 6.32
C GLU A 725 -49.26 28.38 6.60
N PHE A 726 -48.33 28.24 5.63
CA PHE A 726 -46.92 28.58 5.79
C PHE A 726 -46.37 29.46 4.67
N ASP A 727 -45.48 30.39 5.02
CA ASP A 727 -44.84 31.33 4.09
C ASP A 727 -43.66 30.73 3.31
N LEU A 728 -43.13 29.58 3.76
CA LEU A 728 -41.98 28.92 3.13
C LEU A 728 -42.35 28.37 1.74
N PRO A 729 -41.39 28.34 0.79
CA PRO A 729 -41.56 27.62 -0.46
C PRO A 729 -41.71 26.11 -0.22
N VAL A 730 -42.49 25.46 -1.09
CA VAL A 730 -42.75 24.02 -1.08
C VAL A 730 -42.05 23.36 -2.26
N HIS A 731 -41.17 22.39 -1.97
CA HIS A 731 -40.44 21.60 -2.96
C HIS A 731 -40.97 20.16 -2.97
N LEU A 732 -41.51 19.69 -4.09
CA LEU A 732 -42.07 18.33 -4.20
C LEU A 732 -41.13 17.36 -4.91
N HIS A 733 -40.75 16.32 -4.19
CA HIS A 733 -39.99 15.17 -4.67
C HIS A 733 -40.90 13.93 -4.73
N THR A 734 -40.91 13.20 -5.85
CA THR A 734 -41.62 11.91 -5.97
C THR A 734 -40.88 10.96 -6.93
N HIS A 735 -41.21 9.67 -6.86
CA HIS A 735 -40.72 8.61 -7.75
C HIS A 735 -41.83 8.13 -8.68
N ASP A 736 -41.54 7.91 -9.96
CA ASP A 736 -42.51 7.52 -10.98
C ASP A 736 -42.82 6.01 -11.01
N THR A 737 -42.80 5.35 -9.84
CA THR A 737 -42.86 3.87 -9.72
C THR A 737 -44.12 3.30 -10.36
N ALA A 738 -45.24 4.02 -10.20
CA ALA A 738 -46.53 3.67 -10.79
C ALA A 738 -46.74 4.23 -12.21
N GLY A 739 -45.80 5.06 -12.72
CA GLY A 739 -45.86 5.65 -14.06
C GLY A 739 -46.86 6.80 -14.24
N GLY A 740 -47.36 7.36 -13.14
CA GLY A 740 -48.40 8.40 -13.13
C GLY A 740 -47.98 9.72 -12.49
N GLN A 741 -46.73 9.87 -12.06
CA GLN A 741 -46.36 10.99 -11.18
C GLN A 741 -46.21 12.34 -11.90
N LEU A 742 -46.12 12.37 -13.23
CA LEU A 742 -46.27 13.62 -13.97
C LEU A 742 -47.63 14.27 -13.71
N ALA A 743 -48.71 13.47 -13.56
CA ALA A 743 -50.03 14.01 -13.22
C ALA A 743 -50.05 14.62 -11.81
N THR A 744 -49.33 14.01 -10.87
CA THR A 744 -49.13 14.53 -9.51
C THR A 744 -48.41 15.88 -9.55
N TYR A 745 -47.33 16.00 -10.34
CA TYR A 745 -46.65 17.28 -10.54
C TYR A 745 -47.55 18.34 -11.14
N LEU A 746 -48.29 18.05 -12.21
CA LEU A 746 -49.21 19.03 -12.80
C LEU A 746 -50.26 19.50 -11.78
N SER A 747 -50.78 18.59 -10.97
CA SER A 747 -51.74 18.92 -9.91
C SER A 747 -51.12 19.76 -8.79
N ALA A 748 -49.87 19.48 -8.41
CA ALA A 748 -49.12 20.26 -7.42
C ALA A 748 -48.76 21.66 -7.95
N ILE A 749 -48.36 21.77 -9.22
CA ILE A 749 -48.08 23.04 -9.91
C ILE A 749 -49.32 23.93 -9.94
N GLN A 750 -50.49 23.38 -10.27
CA GLN A 750 -51.76 24.12 -10.21
C GLN A 750 -52.13 24.55 -8.79
N ALA A 751 -51.73 23.78 -7.77
CA ALA A 751 -51.86 24.12 -6.36
C ALA A 751 -50.78 25.10 -5.85
N GLY A 752 -49.83 25.48 -6.72
CA GLY A 752 -48.81 26.48 -6.48
C GLY A 752 -47.48 25.96 -5.92
N VAL A 753 -47.14 24.67 -6.08
CA VAL A 753 -45.82 24.17 -5.65
C VAL A 753 -44.69 25.00 -6.27
N ASP A 754 -43.65 25.29 -5.49
CA ASP A 754 -42.61 26.25 -5.87
C ASP A 754 -41.45 25.56 -6.62
N ALA A 755 -41.21 24.27 -6.36
CA ALA A 755 -40.20 23.47 -7.07
C ALA A 755 -40.55 21.98 -7.17
N VAL A 756 -39.99 21.30 -8.17
CA VAL A 756 -40.10 19.84 -8.37
C VAL A 756 -38.76 19.20 -8.75
N ASP A 757 -38.59 17.93 -8.40
CA ASP A 757 -37.45 17.11 -8.84
C ASP A 757 -37.71 16.41 -10.18
N GLY A 758 -36.66 16.18 -10.98
CA GLY A 758 -36.75 15.37 -12.21
C GLY A 758 -35.42 14.70 -12.54
N ALA A 759 -35.43 13.76 -13.49
CA ALA A 759 -34.21 13.17 -14.05
C ALA A 759 -34.21 13.24 -15.58
N VAL A 760 -33.03 13.26 -16.21
CA VAL A 760 -32.90 13.18 -17.67
C VAL A 760 -33.62 11.91 -18.16
N SER A 761 -34.35 11.97 -19.27
CA SER A 761 -35.30 10.92 -19.66
C SER A 761 -34.71 9.51 -19.73
N SER A 762 -33.46 9.36 -20.19
CA SER A 762 -32.74 8.07 -20.24
C SER A 762 -32.40 7.49 -18.86
N MET A 763 -32.51 8.31 -17.81
CA MET A 763 -32.29 8.00 -16.39
C MET A 763 -33.56 8.25 -15.54
N ALA A 764 -34.73 8.41 -16.17
CA ALA A 764 -35.99 8.70 -15.49
C ALA A 764 -36.97 7.52 -15.53
N GLY A 765 -38.10 7.67 -14.84
CA GLY A 765 -39.23 6.75 -14.88
C GLY A 765 -39.04 5.52 -13.99
N THR A 766 -40.12 4.76 -13.80
CA THR A 766 -40.16 3.60 -12.90
C THR A 766 -39.69 3.99 -11.50
N THR A 767 -38.71 3.32 -10.90
CA THR A 767 -38.23 3.66 -9.56
C THR A 767 -37.47 4.98 -9.49
N SER A 768 -37.19 5.67 -10.61
CA SER A 768 -36.62 7.03 -10.63
C SER A 768 -37.69 8.12 -10.72
N GLN A 769 -37.28 9.38 -10.70
CA GLN A 769 -38.11 10.57 -10.83
C GLN A 769 -38.79 10.65 -12.22
N PRO A 770 -39.86 11.44 -12.35
CA PRO A 770 -40.40 11.82 -13.66
C PRO A 770 -39.35 12.49 -14.57
N SER A 771 -39.53 12.35 -15.89
CA SER A 771 -38.60 12.91 -16.89
C SER A 771 -38.58 14.44 -16.89
N LEU A 772 -37.38 15.02 -16.86
CA LEU A 772 -37.16 16.47 -17.04
C LEU A 772 -37.76 16.96 -18.37
N GLY A 773 -37.55 16.23 -19.47
CA GLY A 773 -38.11 16.59 -20.77
C GLY A 773 -39.64 16.67 -20.72
N SER A 774 -40.28 15.72 -20.03
CA SER A 774 -41.73 15.72 -19.83
C SER A 774 -42.21 16.86 -18.92
N ILE A 775 -41.47 17.20 -17.86
CA ILE A 775 -41.80 18.32 -16.95
C ILE A 775 -41.73 19.65 -17.71
N VAL A 776 -40.66 19.87 -18.47
CA VAL A 776 -40.47 21.08 -19.29
C VAL A 776 -41.59 21.16 -20.34
N ALA A 777 -41.78 20.12 -21.15
CA ALA A 777 -42.81 20.11 -22.19
C ALA A 777 -44.24 20.29 -21.65
N ALA A 778 -44.53 19.80 -20.43
CA ALA A 778 -45.85 19.95 -19.80
C ALA A 778 -46.13 21.36 -19.25
N THR A 779 -45.08 22.17 -19.04
CA THR A 779 -45.17 23.51 -18.46
C THR A 779 -44.79 24.62 -19.42
N ASP A 780 -44.23 24.29 -20.59
CA ASP A 780 -43.90 25.22 -21.66
C ASP A 780 -45.10 26.07 -22.07
N HIS A 781 -44.85 27.37 -22.25
CA HIS A 781 -45.87 28.38 -22.58
C HIS A 781 -47.04 28.46 -21.59
N SER A 782 -46.88 27.96 -20.36
CA SER A 782 -47.84 28.12 -19.26
C SER A 782 -47.44 29.25 -18.31
N ALA A 783 -48.32 29.58 -17.35
CA ALA A 783 -48.04 30.54 -16.29
C ALA A 783 -46.95 30.06 -15.29
N HIS A 784 -46.56 28.79 -15.36
CA HIS A 784 -45.61 28.13 -14.45
C HIS A 784 -44.48 27.46 -15.24
N SER A 785 -44.00 28.10 -16.31
CA SER A 785 -42.86 27.59 -17.09
C SER A 785 -41.62 27.42 -16.19
N THR A 786 -40.81 26.41 -16.50
CA THR A 786 -39.53 26.17 -15.81
C THR A 786 -38.41 27.12 -16.25
N GLY A 787 -38.55 27.76 -17.43
CA GLY A 787 -37.50 28.54 -18.05
C GLY A 787 -36.33 27.71 -18.62
N LEU A 788 -36.40 26.38 -18.56
CA LEU A 788 -35.41 25.47 -19.16
C LEU A 788 -35.68 25.29 -20.66
N ASP A 789 -34.63 25.15 -21.45
CA ASP A 789 -34.74 24.80 -22.88
C ASP A 789 -34.92 23.28 -23.04
N LEU A 790 -36.05 22.88 -23.64
CA LEU A 790 -36.36 21.48 -23.92
C LEU A 790 -35.30 20.81 -24.81
N GLN A 791 -34.74 21.52 -25.79
CA GLN A 791 -33.69 20.98 -26.65
C GLN A 791 -32.40 20.73 -25.85
N ALA A 792 -32.00 21.68 -25.00
CA ALA A 792 -30.82 21.53 -24.15
C ALA A 792 -30.93 20.32 -23.21
N ILE A 793 -32.11 20.07 -22.64
CA ILE A 793 -32.37 18.86 -21.84
C ILE A 793 -32.31 17.59 -22.72
N GLY A 794 -32.93 17.62 -23.91
CA GLY A 794 -32.94 16.50 -24.85
C GLY A 794 -31.53 16.11 -25.34
N ASP A 795 -30.64 17.10 -25.50
CA ASP A 795 -29.26 16.88 -25.94
C ASP A 795 -28.40 16.13 -24.90
N LEU A 796 -28.85 16.02 -23.64
CA LEU A 796 -28.18 15.22 -22.60
C LEU A 796 -28.53 13.72 -22.69
N GLU A 797 -29.66 13.36 -23.28
CA GLU A 797 -30.17 11.98 -23.30
C GLU A 797 -29.24 10.99 -24.01
N PRO A 798 -28.68 11.28 -25.20
CA PRO A 798 -27.81 10.34 -25.89
C PRO A 798 -26.55 9.98 -25.08
N TYR A 799 -26.01 10.95 -24.32
CA TYR A 799 -24.88 10.75 -23.40
C TYR A 799 -25.27 9.76 -22.31
N TRP A 800 -26.33 10.08 -21.56
CA TRP A 800 -26.77 9.27 -20.42
C TRP A 800 -27.23 7.87 -20.84
N GLU A 801 -27.86 7.71 -22.00
CA GLU A 801 -28.17 6.41 -22.58
C GLU A 801 -26.90 5.58 -22.86
N SER A 802 -25.83 6.23 -23.33
CA SER A 802 -24.54 5.57 -23.56
C SER A 802 -23.83 5.21 -22.26
N VAL A 803 -23.88 6.09 -21.26
CA VAL A 803 -23.35 5.84 -19.92
C VAL A 803 -24.08 4.66 -19.29
N ARG A 804 -25.41 4.67 -19.27
CA ARG A 804 -26.25 3.61 -18.68
C ARG A 804 -25.91 2.21 -19.21
N LYS A 805 -25.61 2.08 -20.51
CA LYS A 805 -25.15 0.81 -21.12
C LYS A 805 -23.84 0.26 -20.54
N ILE A 806 -22.96 1.12 -20.03
CA ILE A 806 -21.72 0.70 -19.33
C ILE A 806 -22.07 0.05 -17.98
N TYR A 807 -23.18 0.49 -17.36
CA TYR A 807 -23.63 0.05 -16.05
C TYR A 807 -24.66 -1.09 -16.09
N ALA A 808 -24.82 -1.76 -17.24
CA ALA A 808 -25.81 -2.83 -17.42
C ALA A 808 -25.81 -3.93 -16.32
N PRO A 809 -24.66 -4.38 -15.76
CA PRO A 809 -24.65 -5.35 -14.66
C PRO A 809 -25.31 -4.87 -13.37
N PHE A 810 -25.55 -3.57 -13.24
CA PHE A 810 -26.13 -2.93 -12.05
C PHE A 810 -27.56 -2.45 -12.27
N GLU A 811 -28.18 -2.73 -13.42
CA GLU A 811 -29.59 -2.44 -13.67
C GLU A 811 -30.46 -3.19 -12.66
N ALA A 812 -31.02 -2.42 -11.74
CA ALA A 812 -31.86 -2.92 -10.66
C ALA A 812 -33.27 -2.30 -10.68
N GLY A 813 -33.52 -1.32 -11.56
CA GLY A 813 -34.82 -0.72 -11.78
C GLY A 813 -35.87 -1.70 -12.32
N LEU A 814 -37.15 -1.35 -12.16
CA LEU A 814 -38.24 -2.15 -12.72
C LEU A 814 -38.25 -2.05 -14.26
N ALA A 815 -38.59 -3.14 -14.93
CA ALA A 815 -38.73 -3.14 -16.39
C ALA A 815 -39.94 -2.33 -16.88
N SER A 816 -40.92 -2.09 -16.00
CA SER A 816 -42.14 -1.33 -16.29
C SER A 816 -42.72 -0.74 -15.00
N PRO A 817 -43.61 0.27 -15.11
CA PRO A 817 -44.37 0.76 -13.97
C PRO A 817 -45.19 -0.33 -13.26
N THR A 818 -45.46 -0.16 -11.96
CA THR A 818 -46.29 -1.08 -11.16
C THR A 818 -47.22 -0.33 -10.21
N GLY A 819 -48.51 -0.69 -10.23
CA GLY A 819 -49.50 -0.17 -9.28
C GLY A 819 -49.46 -0.83 -7.90
N ARG A 820 -48.66 -1.90 -7.72
CA ARG A 820 -48.56 -2.62 -6.43
C ARG A 820 -47.90 -1.78 -5.34
N VAL A 821 -47.14 -0.75 -5.74
CA VAL A 821 -46.52 0.21 -4.82
C VAL A 821 -47.52 0.88 -3.90
N TYR A 822 -48.76 1.10 -4.35
CA TYR A 822 -49.83 1.65 -3.51
C TYR A 822 -50.32 0.70 -2.42
N HIS A 823 -49.86 -0.56 -2.40
CA HIS A 823 -50.18 -1.53 -1.37
C HIS A 823 -49.00 -1.82 -0.44
N HIS A 824 -47.82 -2.11 -1.01
CA HIS A 824 -46.63 -2.47 -0.22
C HIS A 824 -45.80 -1.26 0.20
N GLU A 825 -45.93 -0.13 -0.48
CA GLU A 825 -45.28 1.15 -0.15
C GLU A 825 -43.74 1.13 -0.09
N ILE A 826 -43.11 0.04 -0.50
CA ILE A 826 -41.66 -0.08 -0.67
C ILE A 826 -41.12 1.08 -1.55
N PRO A 827 -40.18 1.91 -1.03
CA PRO A 827 -39.51 2.95 -1.80
C PRO A 827 -38.70 2.41 -2.98
N GLY A 828 -38.51 3.22 -4.03
CA GLY A 828 -37.82 2.80 -5.25
C GLY A 828 -36.48 2.12 -4.99
N GLY A 829 -35.56 2.79 -4.29
CA GLY A 829 -34.24 2.22 -3.97
C GLY A 829 -34.28 0.96 -3.09
N GLN A 830 -35.27 0.85 -2.18
CA GLN A 830 -35.44 -0.35 -1.35
C GLN A 830 -36.00 -1.51 -2.18
N LEU A 831 -36.88 -1.25 -3.14
CA LEU A 831 -37.47 -2.27 -4.01
C LEU A 831 -36.40 -2.99 -4.84
N SER A 832 -35.52 -2.22 -5.47
CA SER A 832 -34.37 -2.72 -6.23
C SER A 832 -33.44 -3.58 -5.36
N ASN A 833 -33.13 -3.11 -4.14
CA ASN A 833 -32.27 -3.83 -3.19
C ASN A 833 -32.92 -5.12 -2.68
N LEU A 834 -34.18 -5.06 -2.26
CA LEU A 834 -34.91 -6.20 -1.70
C LEU A 834 -35.05 -7.33 -2.72
N ARG A 835 -35.23 -7.00 -4.00
CA ARG A 835 -35.29 -7.97 -5.08
C ARG A 835 -33.95 -8.68 -5.30
N THR A 836 -32.86 -7.92 -5.27
CA THR A 836 -31.50 -8.48 -5.38
C THR A 836 -31.21 -9.41 -4.20
N GLN A 837 -31.58 -9.01 -2.98
CA GLN A 837 -31.45 -9.84 -1.77
C GLN A 837 -32.30 -11.12 -1.85
N ALA A 838 -33.55 -11.01 -2.31
CA ALA A 838 -34.43 -12.16 -2.49
C ALA A 838 -33.84 -13.18 -3.46
N ILE A 839 -33.28 -12.74 -4.60
CA ILE A 839 -32.62 -13.61 -5.57
C ILE A 839 -31.42 -14.32 -4.93
N ALA A 840 -30.56 -13.58 -4.22
CA ALA A 840 -29.37 -14.14 -3.55
C ALA A 840 -29.72 -15.19 -2.49
N LEU A 841 -30.89 -15.07 -1.84
CA LEU A 841 -31.41 -16.00 -0.84
C LEU A 841 -32.25 -17.14 -1.44
N GLY A 842 -32.39 -17.23 -2.77
CA GLY A 842 -33.21 -18.25 -3.44
C GLY A 842 -34.72 -18.02 -3.32
N LEU A 843 -35.16 -16.81 -2.97
CA LEU A 843 -36.56 -16.40 -2.84
C LEU A 843 -37.05 -15.53 -4.02
N GLY A 844 -36.26 -15.41 -5.09
CA GLY A 844 -36.56 -14.54 -6.23
C GLY A 844 -37.92 -14.83 -6.89
N ASP A 845 -38.29 -16.10 -7.03
CA ASP A 845 -39.57 -16.54 -7.62
C ASP A 845 -40.78 -16.36 -6.68
N ARG A 846 -40.55 -15.90 -5.45
CA ARG A 846 -41.57 -15.63 -4.41
C ARG A 846 -41.61 -14.16 -4.03
N PHE A 847 -41.21 -13.27 -4.93
CA PHE A 847 -41.12 -11.85 -4.61
C PHE A 847 -42.48 -11.24 -4.26
N GLU A 848 -43.56 -11.76 -4.84
CA GLU A 848 -44.92 -11.33 -4.53
C GLU A 848 -45.33 -11.67 -3.09
N ASP A 849 -44.85 -12.79 -2.55
CA ASP A 849 -45.02 -13.14 -1.14
C ASP A 849 -44.23 -12.17 -0.25
N ILE A 850 -43.04 -11.73 -0.69
CA ILE A 850 -42.23 -10.74 0.01
C ILE A 850 -42.93 -9.39 0.04
N GLU A 851 -43.51 -8.92 -1.07
CA GLU A 851 -44.27 -7.68 -1.12
C GLU A 851 -45.50 -7.72 -0.20
N ALA A 852 -46.23 -8.84 -0.19
CA ALA A 852 -47.37 -9.03 0.71
C ALA A 852 -46.95 -9.09 2.19
N MET A 853 -45.84 -9.79 2.49
CA MET A 853 -45.27 -9.85 3.83
C MET A 853 -44.72 -8.49 4.26
N TYR A 854 -44.17 -7.69 3.36
CA TYR A 854 -43.69 -6.34 3.64
C TYR A 854 -44.83 -5.44 4.12
N ALA A 855 -45.98 -5.46 3.42
CA ALA A 855 -47.17 -4.75 3.87
C ALA A 855 -47.70 -5.25 5.22
N ALA A 856 -47.60 -6.56 5.49
CA ALA A 856 -47.99 -7.13 6.78
C ALA A 856 -47.04 -6.73 7.92
N ALA A 857 -45.72 -6.84 7.68
CA ALA A 857 -44.67 -6.44 8.60
C ALA A 857 -44.79 -4.96 8.97
N ASP A 858 -45.07 -4.10 8.00
CA ASP A 858 -45.30 -2.68 8.26
C ASP A 858 -46.48 -2.45 9.22
N ARG A 859 -47.61 -3.12 9.00
CA ARG A 859 -48.76 -3.04 9.93
C ARG A 859 -48.41 -3.51 11.34
N ILE A 860 -47.70 -4.63 11.46
CA ILE A 860 -47.26 -5.19 12.75
C ILE A 860 -46.34 -4.20 13.48
N LEU A 861 -45.48 -3.51 12.75
CA LEU A 861 -44.53 -2.54 13.29
C LEU A 861 -45.14 -1.15 13.57
N GLY A 862 -46.43 -0.95 13.32
CA GLY A 862 -47.14 0.29 13.64
C GLY A 862 -47.39 1.23 12.46
N HIS A 863 -47.39 0.70 11.23
CA HIS A 863 -47.65 1.42 9.98
C HIS A 863 -46.72 2.62 9.81
N LEU A 864 -45.45 2.34 9.50
CA LEU A 864 -44.36 3.31 9.56
C LEU A 864 -44.28 4.21 8.33
N VAL A 865 -43.62 5.35 8.49
CA VAL A 865 -42.95 6.04 7.38
C VAL A 865 -41.79 5.16 6.94
N LYS A 866 -41.78 4.75 5.67
CA LYS A 866 -40.82 3.76 5.15
C LYS A 866 -39.85 4.42 4.21
N VAL A 867 -38.71 4.85 4.72
CA VAL A 867 -37.57 5.38 3.96
C VAL A 867 -36.28 4.88 4.61
N THR A 868 -35.08 5.07 4.06
CA THR A 868 -33.89 4.48 4.70
C THR A 868 -33.63 5.13 6.08
N PRO A 869 -33.49 4.36 7.19
CA PRO A 869 -33.37 2.90 7.26
C PRO A 869 -34.66 2.17 7.69
N SER A 870 -35.77 2.84 8.02
CA SER A 870 -37.04 2.18 8.42
C SER A 870 -37.60 1.24 7.33
N SER A 871 -37.48 1.62 6.06
CA SER A 871 -37.84 0.73 4.92
C SER A 871 -37.02 -0.56 4.86
N LYS A 872 -35.75 -0.53 5.32
CA LYS A 872 -34.91 -1.71 5.47
C LYS A 872 -35.36 -2.57 6.65
N VAL A 873 -35.74 -1.96 7.78
CA VAL A 873 -36.28 -2.69 8.94
C VAL A 873 -37.48 -3.56 8.54
N VAL A 874 -38.43 -2.98 7.81
CA VAL A 874 -39.59 -3.72 7.29
C VAL A 874 -39.17 -4.78 6.27
N GLY A 875 -38.18 -4.48 5.42
CA GLY A 875 -37.67 -5.39 4.38
C GLY A 875 -36.95 -6.62 4.93
N ASP A 876 -36.06 -6.42 5.90
CA ASP A 876 -35.32 -7.50 6.57
C ASP A 876 -36.31 -8.46 7.28
N LEU A 877 -37.33 -7.90 7.96
CA LEU A 877 -38.38 -8.70 8.58
C LEU A 877 -39.16 -9.49 7.54
N ALA A 878 -39.57 -8.85 6.45
CA ALA A 878 -40.36 -9.50 5.40
C ALA A 878 -39.60 -10.65 4.74
N LEU A 879 -38.33 -10.45 4.39
CA LEU A 879 -37.46 -11.50 3.85
C LEU A 879 -37.29 -12.65 4.83
N HIS A 880 -37.03 -12.34 6.10
CA HIS A 880 -36.84 -13.34 7.14
C HIS A 880 -38.08 -14.22 7.32
N LEU A 881 -39.26 -13.61 7.46
CA LEU A 881 -40.52 -14.35 7.66
C LEU A 881 -40.90 -15.19 6.44
N VAL A 882 -40.71 -14.69 5.22
CA VAL A 882 -40.96 -15.48 4.00
C VAL A 882 -39.99 -16.66 3.88
N GLY A 883 -38.71 -16.44 4.15
CA GLY A 883 -37.68 -17.48 4.13
C GLY A 883 -37.92 -18.57 5.17
N ALA A 884 -38.40 -18.19 6.36
CA ALA A 884 -38.74 -19.10 7.45
C ALA A 884 -40.12 -19.75 7.31
N GLY A 885 -40.94 -19.33 6.33
CA GLY A 885 -42.31 -19.84 6.16
C GLY A 885 -43.26 -19.47 7.30
N VAL A 886 -43.02 -18.33 7.97
CA VAL A 886 -43.77 -17.88 9.15
C VAL A 886 -44.99 -17.06 8.73
N SER A 887 -46.14 -17.37 9.32
CA SER A 887 -47.37 -16.59 9.14
C SER A 887 -47.26 -15.22 9.84
N PRO A 888 -47.68 -14.11 9.22
CA PRO A 888 -47.67 -12.80 9.88
C PRO A 888 -48.47 -12.78 11.18
N ALA A 889 -49.61 -13.48 11.22
CA ALA A 889 -50.48 -13.54 12.40
C ALA A 889 -49.84 -14.30 13.57
N ASP A 890 -49.09 -15.37 13.28
CA ASP A 890 -48.39 -16.14 14.30
C ASP A 890 -47.22 -15.32 14.87
N PHE A 891 -46.50 -14.59 14.00
CA PHE A 891 -45.43 -13.69 14.40
C PHE A 891 -45.93 -12.53 15.27
N GLU A 892 -47.04 -11.88 14.89
CA GLU A 892 -47.63 -10.79 15.66
C GLU A 892 -48.10 -11.24 17.06
N ALA A 893 -48.67 -12.44 17.15
CA ALA A 893 -49.18 -12.98 18.41
C ALA A 893 -48.05 -13.33 19.40
N GLU A 894 -46.98 -13.98 18.91
CA GLU A 894 -45.88 -14.55 19.72
C GLU A 894 -44.49 -14.29 19.10
N PRO A 895 -44.05 -13.02 19.00
CA PRO A 895 -42.79 -12.67 18.32
C PRO A 895 -41.55 -13.22 19.00
N ASN A 896 -41.61 -13.51 20.30
CA ASN A 896 -40.53 -14.10 21.08
C ASN A 896 -40.20 -15.55 20.70
N ARG A 897 -41.07 -16.24 19.94
CA ARG A 897 -40.84 -17.61 19.44
C ARG A 897 -39.98 -17.66 18.17
N PHE A 898 -39.72 -16.53 17.54
CA PHE A 898 -39.01 -16.44 16.27
C PHE A 898 -37.72 -15.63 16.42
N ASP A 899 -36.76 -15.92 15.55
CA ASP A 899 -35.63 -15.03 15.37
C ASP A 899 -36.10 -13.72 14.75
N ILE A 900 -35.57 -12.61 15.25
CA ILE A 900 -35.95 -11.27 14.80
C ILE A 900 -34.67 -10.59 14.31
N PRO A 901 -34.64 -10.05 13.07
CA PRO A 901 -33.48 -9.33 12.57
C PRO A 901 -33.04 -8.19 13.50
N ASP A 902 -31.72 -7.99 13.64
CA ASP A 902 -31.15 -6.95 14.51
C ASP A 902 -31.67 -5.54 14.15
N SER A 903 -31.93 -5.26 12.89
CA SER A 903 -32.51 -3.99 12.42
C SER A 903 -33.89 -3.72 13.02
N VAL A 904 -34.72 -4.76 13.14
CA VAL A 904 -36.05 -4.69 13.77
C VAL A 904 -35.93 -4.52 15.28
N ILE A 905 -35.02 -5.26 15.91
CA ILE A 905 -34.76 -5.11 17.35
C ILE A 905 -34.24 -3.70 17.67
N GLY A 906 -33.32 -3.17 16.87
CA GLY A 906 -32.82 -1.81 17.02
C GLY A 906 -33.93 -0.76 16.88
N PHE A 907 -34.78 -0.90 15.86
CA PHE A 907 -35.98 -0.07 15.72
C PHE A 907 -36.87 -0.15 16.97
N LEU A 908 -37.24 -1.34 17.44
CA LEU A 908 -38.11 -1.51 18.61
C LEU A 908 -37.49 -0.94 19.91
N ARG A 909 -36.17 -0.77 19.97
CA ARG A 909 -35.48 -0.09 21.08
C ARG A 909 -35.53 1.43 21.00
N GLY A 910 -36.02 2.01 19.89
CA GLY A 910 -36.05 3.46 19.66
C GLY A 910 -34.77 4.01 19.05
N GLU A 911 -33.89 3.17 18.49
CA GLU A 911 -32.63 3.62 17.89
C GLU A 911 -32.84 4.51 16.64
N LEU A 912 -34.05 4.53 16.06
CA LEU A 912 -34.43 5.36 14.91
C LEU A 912 -35.32 6.56 15.28
N GLY A 913 -35.55 6.84 16.56
CA GLY A 913 -36.56 7.80 17.02
C GLY A 913 -37.92 7.15 17.27
N ASP A 914 -38.93 7.99 17.53
CA ASP A 914 -40.29 7.55 17.84
C ASP A 914 -41.18 7.52 16.58
N PRO A 915 -41.94 6.44 16.34
CA PRO A 915 -42.83 6.36 15.19
C PRO A 915 -44.07 7.27 15.36
N PRO A 916 -44.61 7.87 14.27
CA PRO A 916 -45.76 8.78 14.33
C PRO A 916 -47.01 8.19 14.99
N GLY A 917 -47.25 6.89 14.80
CA GLY A 917 -48.40 6.17 15.39
C GLY A 917 -48.20 5.72 16.83
N GLY A 918 -47.04 6.00 17.43
CA GLY A 918 -46.63 5.41 18.70
C GLY A 918 -46.18 3.95 18.56
N TRP A 919 -45.69 3.37 19.64
CA TRP A 919 -45.15 2.01 19.65
C TRP A 919 -46.27 0.95 19.61
N PRO A 920 -46.11 -0.13 18.82
CA PRO A 920 -47.11 -1.20 18.74
C PRO A 920 -47.08 -2.05 20.01
N GLU A 921 -47.90 -1.72 21.01
CA GLU A 921 -48.08 -2.52 22.22
C GLU A 921 -49.31 -3.43 22.11
N PRO A 922 -49.26 -4.70 22.61
CA PRO A 922 -48.17 -5.31 23.39
C PRO A 922 -47.06 -5.98 22.56
N PHE A 923 -47.04 -5.81 21.22
CA PHE A 923 -46.08 -6.47 20.33
C PHE A 923 -44.63 -6.13 20.69
N ARG A 924 -44.31 -4.84 20.86
CA ARG A 924 -42.97 -4.35 21.22
C ARG A 924 -42.48 -4.99 22.52
N THR A 925 -43.30 -4.97 23.57
CA THR A 925 -42.94 -5.57 24.86
C THR A 925 -42.60 -7.07 24.70
N LYS A 926 -43.42 -7.82 23.95
CA LYS A 926 -43.16 -9.24 23.69
C LYS A 926 -41.90 -9.47 22.85
N ALA A 927 -41.69 -8.68 21.80
CA ALA A 927 -40.55 -8.83 20.90
C ALA A 927 -39.19 -8.51 21.57
N LEU A 928 -39.18 -7.67 22.61
CA LEU A 928 -37.98 -7.33 23.38
C LEU A 928 -37.76 -8.20 24.62
N GLU A 929 -38.72 -9.03 24.99
CA GLU A 929 -38.61 -9.91 26.15
C GLU A 929 -37.35 -10.80 26.08
N GLY A 930 -36.57 -10.82 27.16
CA GLY A 930 -35.33 -11.60 27.26
C GLY A 930 -34.13 -11.09 26.46
N ARG A 931 -34.25 -9.97 25.74
CA ARG A 931 -33.17 -9.39 24.91
C ARG A 931 -32.42 -8.28 25.67
N PRO A 932 -31.11 -8.09 25.41
CA PRO A 932 -30.31 -7.06 26.08
C PRO A 932 -30.81 -5.63 25.77
N ALA A 933 -30.39 -4.66 26.57
CA ALA A 933 -30.68 -3.24 26.32
C ALA A 933 -29.99 -2.72 25.04
N ALA A 934 -30.40 -1.53 24.57
CA ALA A 934 -29.74 -0.83 23.48
C ALA A 934 -28.27 -0.53 23.84
N LYS A 935 -27.39 -0.55 22.82
CA LYS A 935 -26.00 -0.14 23.02
C LYS A 935 -25.95 1.38 23.23
N PRO A 936 -25.11 1.89 24.15
CA PRO A 936 -24.93 3.33 24.30
C PRO A 936 -24.31 3.94 23.04
N VAL A 937 -24.59 5.22 22.79
CA VAL A 937 -23.91 6.00 21.76
C VAL A 937 -22.42 6.08 22.12
N VAL A 938 -21.56 5.82 21.15
CA VAL A 938 -20.10 5.90 21.33
C VAL A 938 -19.70 7.38 21.40
N GLU A 939 -19.01 7.77 22.47
CA GLU A 939 -18.42 9.11 22.61
C GLU A 939 -17.17 9.25 21.75
N LEU A 940 -16.89 10.48 21.29
CA LEU A 940 -15.66 10.79 20.56
C LEU A 940 -14.46 10.74 21.53
N SER A 941 -13.36 10.16 21.09
CA SER A 941 -12.09 10.21 21.82
C SER A 941 -11.35 11.54 21.58
N GLU A 942 -10.37 11.87 22.43
CA GLU A 942 -9.48 13.02 22.22
C GLU A 942 -8.77 12.99 20.85
N GLU A 943 -8.46 11.78 20.36
CA GLU A 943 -7.88 11.59 19.02
C GLU A 943 -8.89 11.93 17.92
N ASP A 944 -10.15 11.48 18.06
CA ASP A 944 -11.21 11.83 17.10
C ASP A 944 -11.44 13.34 17.03
N HIS A 945 -11.44 14.03 18.18
CA HIS A 945 -11.57 15.49 18.24
C HIS A 945 -10.42 16.20 17.51
N LYS A 946 -9.19 15.72 17.70
CA LYS A 946 -8.03 16.27 17.02
C LYS A 946 -8.07 16.02 15.51
N GLU A 947 -8.41 14.80 15.09
CA GLU A 947 -8.50 14.45 13.66
C GLU A 947 -9.62 15.25 12.94
N LEU A 948 -10.77 15.49 13.59
CA LEU A 948 -11.82 16.36 13.03
C LEU A 948 -11.37 17.81 12.77
N THR A 949 -10.23 18.21 13.36
CA THR A 949 -9.58 19.51 13.15
C THR A 949 -8.44 19.42 12.13
N ASP A 950 -7.55 18.43 12.26
CA ASP A 950 -6.32 18.31 11.45
C ASP A 950 -6.56 17.66 10.07
N ASP A 951 -7.44 16.65 9.99
CA ASP A 951 -7.85 15.93 8.76
C ASP A 951 -9.35 15.60 8.81
N ARG A 952 -10.18 16.63 8.69
CA ARG A 952 -11.63 16.52 8.84
C ARG A 952 -12.26 15.52 7.87
N ARG A 953 -11.84 15.50 6.60
CA ARG A 953 -12.40 14.60 5.57
C ARG A 953 -12.06 13.13 5.88
N GLY A 954 -10.80 12.84 6.20
CA GLY A 954 -10.36 11.51 6.61
C GLY A 954 -11.09 11.01 7.86
N ALA A 955 -11.19 11.88 8.87
CA ALA A 955 -11.93 11.61 10.11
C ALA A 955 -13.41 11.29 9.83
N LEU A 956 -14.11 12.11 9.03
CA LEU A 956 -15.52 11.90 8.68
C LEU A 956 -15.73 10.59 7.89
N ASN A 957 -14.84 10.25 6.96
CA ASN A 957 -14.88 8.95 6.27
C ASN A 957 -14.79 7.78 7.27
N ARG A 958 -13.82 7.83 8.19
CA ARG A 958 -13.60 6.79 9.20
C ARG A 958 -14.73 6.70 10.22
N LEU A 959 -15.22 7.82 10.73
CA LEU A 959 -16.26 7.87 11.77
C LEU A 959 -17.62 7.43 11.22
N LEU A 960 -18.01 7.91 10.04
CA LEU A 960 -19.32 7.61 9.46
C LEU A 960 -19.37 6.21 8.84
N PHE A 961 -18.24 5.74 8.29
CA PHE A 961 -18.13 4.48 7.56
C PHE A 961 -16.77 3.77 7.77
N PRO A 962 -16.48 3.25 8.97
CA PRO A 962 -15.15 2.70 9.30
C PRO A 962 -14.75 1.51 8.41
N GLY A 963 -15.69 0.62 8.10
CA GLY A 963 -15.47 -0.51 7.19
C GLY A 963 -15.15 -0.05 5.76
N PRO A 964 -16.07 0.67 5.09
CA PRO A 964 -15.84 1.23 3.74
C PRO A 964 -14.58 2.09 3.63
N ALA A 965 -14.30 2.94 4.62
CA ALA A 965 -13.09 3.77 4.62
C ALA A 965 -11.83 2.89 4.66
N LYS A 966 -11.81 1.83 5.48
CA LYS A 966 -10.70 0.88 5.52
C LYS A 966 -10.53 0.12 4.20
N GLU A 967 -11.64 -0.36 3.61
CA GLU A 967 -11.65 -1.05 2.32
C GLU A 967 -11.13 -0.13 1.19
N PHE A 968 -11.57 1.12 1.16
CA PHE A 968 -11.09 2.15 0.23
C PHE A 968 -9.59 2.40 0.37
N LEU A 969 -9.08 2.58 1.60
CA LEU A 969 -7.66 2.80 1.84
C LEU A 969 -6.82 1.59 1.43
N THR A 970 -7.30 0.37 1.71
CA THR A 970 -6.64 -0.88 1.29
C THR A 970 -6.61 -0.99 -0.23
N HIS A 971 -7.70 -0.63 -0.93
CA HIS A 971 -7.73 -0.59 -2.38
C HIS A 971 -6.76 0.45 -2.95
N ARG A 972 -6.73 1.67 -2.39
CA ARG A 972 -5.85 2.75 -2.82
C ARG A 972 -4.37 2.41 -2.57
N GLU A 973 -4.07 1.66 -1.51
CA GLU A 973 -2.74 1.11 -1.27
C GLU A 973 -2.34 0.07 -2.31
N ALA A 974 -3.21 -0.90 -2.62
CA ALA A 974 -2.94 -1.98 -3.56
C ALA A 974 -2.84 -1.50 -5.02
N TYR A 975 -3.76 -0.63 -5.45
CA TYR A 975 -3.98 -0.31 -6.86
C TYR A 975 -3.74 1.16 -7.22
N GLY A 976 -3.52 2.03 -6.23
CA GLY A 976 -3.43 3.48 -6.45
C GLY A 976 -4.81 4.11 -6.66
N ASP A 977 -4.82 5.32 -7.23
CA ASP A 977 -6.07 6.00 -7.56
C ASP A 977 -6.69 5.43 -8.84
N THR A 978 -7.73 4.61 -8.69
CA THR A 978 -8.48 4.03 -9.80
C THR A 978 -9.61 4.95 -10.31
N SER A 979 -9.88 6.08 -9.63
CA SER A 979 -10.92 7.03 -10.05
C SER A 979 -10.62 7.66 -11.42
N VAL A 980 -9.33 7.75 -11.78
CA VAL A 980 -8.85 8.28 -13.06
C VAL A 980 -9.20 7.38 -14.26
N LEU A 981 -9.52 6.11 -14.04
CA LEU A 981 -9.84 5.16 -15.10
C LEU A 981 -11.21 5.47 -15.73
N PRO A 982 -11.37 5.41 -17.07
CA PRO A 982 -12.69 5.33 -17.72
C PRO A 982 -13.55 4.22 -17.11
N SER A 983 -14.87 4.41 -16.98
CA SER A 983 -15.75 3.41 -16.36
C SER A 983 -15.77 2.07 -17.09
N LYS A 984 -15.58 2.08 -18.42
CA LYS A 984 -15.39 0.83 -19.18
C LYS A 984 -14.14 0.07 -18.74
N ASP A 985 -13.04 0.77 -18.49
CA ASP A 985 -11.77 0.15 -18.11
C ASP A 985 -11.81 -0.30 -16.65
N PHE A 986 -12.44 0.49 -15.79
CA PHE A 986 -12.63 0.16 -14.37
C PHE A 986 -13.43 -1.13 -14.18
N PHE A 987 -14.58 -1.30 -14.84
CA PHE A 987 -15.42 -2.49 -14.63
C PHE A 987 -15.02 -3.72 -15.45
N TYR A 988 -14.33 -3.54 -16.57
CA TYR A 988 -14.16 -4.62 -17.55
C TYR A 988 -12.72 -4.86 -18.01
N GLY A 989 -11.74 -4.10 -17.49
CA GLY A 989 -10.34 -4.28 -17.86
C GLY A 989 -10.03 -3.91 -19.32
N LEU A 990 -8.99 -4.51 -19.89
CA LEU A 990 -8.38 -4.17 -21.17
C LEU A 990 -8.77 -5.15 -22.29
N ARG A 991 -8.55 -4.74 -23.54
CA ARG A 991 -8.63 -5.60 -24.72
C ARG A 991 -7.27 -5.74 -25.40
N PRO A 992 -6.93 -6.93 -25.93
CA PRO A 992 -5.73 -7.10 -26.73
C PRO A 992 -5.74 -6.20 -27.97
N GLY A 993 -4.58 -5.60 -28.31
CA GLY A 993 -4.39 -4.78 -29.50
C GLY A 993 -5.06 -3.40 -29.47
N GLU A 994 -5.52 -2.94 -28.31
CA GLU A 994 -5.96 -1.56 -28.08
C GLU A 994 -4.98 -0.84 -27.14
N GLU A 995 -4.59 0.40 -27.48
CA GLU A 995 -3.80 1.27 -26.59
C GLU A 995 -4.75 2.11 -25.72
N TYR A 996 -4.50 2.10 -24.42
CA TYR A 996 -5.27 2.80 -23.40
C TYR A 996 -4.43 3.93 -22.79
N SER A 997 -4.97 5.15 -22.80
CA SER A 997 -4.33 6.31 -22.18
C SER A 997 -4.95 6.66 -20.84
N VAL A 998 -4.13 6.72 -19.79
CA VAL A 998 -4.55 7.12 -18.44
C VAL A 998 -3.76 8.33 -17.99
N ASP A 999 -4.44 9.46 -17.80
CA ASP A 999 -3.87 10.68 -17.25
C ASP A 999 -3.92 10.62 -15.71
N LEU A 1000 -2.75 10.56 -15.07
CA LEU A 1000 -2.65 10.56 -13.61
C LEU A 1000 -2.68 11.98 -13.04
N GLU A 1001 -1.90 12.87 -13.64
CA GLU A 1001 -1.72 14.27 -13.26
C GLU A 1001 -1.48 15.09 -14.54
N PRO A 1002 -1.65 16.43 -14.52
CA PRO A 1002 -1.29 17.27 -15.65
C PRO A 1002 0.15 17.00 -16.14
N GLY A 1003 0.29 16.51 -17.37
CA GLY A 1003 1.58 16.16 -17.98
C GLY A 1003 2.10 14.74 -17.67
N VAL A 1004 1.37 13.92 -16.90
CA VAL A 1004 1.73 12.54 -16.57
C VAL A 1004 0.69 11.58 -17.16
N ARG A 1005 1.00 11.04 -18.35
CA ARG A 1005 0.18 10.07 -19.07
C ARG A 1005 0.83 8.69 -19.08
N LEU A 1006 0.03 7.67 -18.78
CA LEU A 1006 0.37 6.27 -19.01
C LEU A 1006 -0.26 5.80 -20.31
N LEU A 1007 0.51 5.13 -21.15
CA LEU A 1007 0.06 4.40 -22.33
C LEU A 1007 0.16 2.91 -22.01
N ILE A 1008 -0.97 2.21 -22.06
CA ILE A 1008 -1.08 0.81 -21.65
C ILE A 1008 -1.60 0.01 -22.82
N GLU A 1009 -0.92 -1.09 -23.17
CA GLU A 1009 -1.41 -2.05 -24.16
C GLU A 1009 -1.40 -3.45 -23.57
N LEU A 1010 -2.45 -4.23 -23.83
CA LEU A 1010 -2.48 -5.64 -23.47
C LEU A 1010 -1.96 -6.46 -24.66
N GLU A 1011 -0.86 -7.19 -24.45
CA GLU A 1011 -0.22 -8.01 -25.48
C GLU A 1011 -0.79 -9.43 -25.47
N ALA A 1012 -0.80 -10.06 -24.29
CA ALA A 1012 -1.25 -11.45 -24.13
C ALA A 1012 -1.62 -11.76 -22.69
N ILE A 1013 -2.44 -12.79 -22.50
CA ILE A 1013 -2.71 -13.40 -21.19
C ILE A 1013 -2.29 -14.86 -21.30
N GLY A 1014 -1.36 -15.28 -20.45
CA GLY A 1014 -0.88 -16.65 -20.40
C GLY A 1014 -1.92 -17.62 -19.82
N GLU A 1015 -1.63 -18.91 -19.98
CA GLU A 1015 -2.34 -19.95 -19.24
C GLU A 1015 -2.07 -19.85 -17.74
N ALA A 1016 -3.00 -20.36 -16.95
CA ALA A 1016 -2.84 -20.42 -15.51
C ALA A 1016 -1.85 -21.52 -15.13
N ASP A 1017 -0.98 -21.24 -14.16
CA ASP A 1017 -0.10 -22.24 -13.55
C ASP A 1017 -0.84 -23.13 -12.54
N GLU A 1018 -0.14 -24.05 -11.89
CA GLU A 1018 -0.69 -24.98 -10.88
C GLU A 1018 -1.26 -24.26 -9.63
N ARG A 1019 -0.84 -23.02 -9.39
CA ARG A 1019 -1.37 -22.14 -8.32
C ARG A 1019 -2.56 -21.31 -8.82
N GLY A 1020 -2.93 -21.47 -10.09
CA GLY A 1020 -3.94 -20.71 -10.79
C GLY A 1020 -3.57 -19.24 -10.99
N MET A 1021 -2.28 -18.93 -11.13
CA MET A 1021 -1.75 -17.61 -11.50
C MET A 1021 -1.57 -17.53 -13.02
N ARG A 1022 -2.05 -16.44 -13.62
CA ARG A 1022 -1.81 -16.12 -15.04
C ARG A 1022 -0.80 -14.99 -15.17
N THR A 1023 0.12 -15.15 -16.12
CA THR A 1023 1.00 -14.05 -16.53
C THR A 1023 0.29 -13.17 -17.56
N VAL A 1024 -0.04 -11.94 -17.18
CA VAL A 1024 -0.57 -10.91 -18.08
C VAL A 1024 0.60 -10.11 -18.66
N MET A 1025 0.80 -10.22 -19.97
CA MET A 1025 1.81 -9.47 -20.72
C MET A 1025 1.19 -8.16 -21.22
N SER A 1026 1.75 -7.04 -20.79
CA SER A 1026 1.30 -5.72 -21.21
C SER A 1026 2.49 -4.84 -21.55
N THR A 1027 2.27 -3.73 -22.25
CA THR A 1027 3.23 -2.63 -22.31
C THR A 1027 2.75 -1.46 -21.48
N LEU A 1028 3.68 -0.75 -20.84
CA LEU A 1028 3.46 0.49 -20.13
C LEU A 1028 4.47 1.52 -20.63
N ASN A 1029 4.01 2.57 -21.33
CA ASN A 1029 4.84 3.56 -22.01
C ASN A 1029 5.86 2.91 -22.96
N GLY A 1030 5.38 1.99 -23.80
CA GLY A 1030 6.18 1.27 -24.82
C GLY A 1030 7.11 0.20 -24.25
N GLN A 1031 6.91 -0.23 -23.00
CA GLN A 1031 7.81 -1.13 -22.32
C GLN A 1031 7.07 -2.34 -21.76
N LEU A 1032 7.54 -3.54 -22.11
CA LEU A 1032 6.95 -4.78 -21.63
C LEU A 1032 6.94 -4.87 -20.09
N ARG A 1033 5.81 -5.34 -19.58
CA ARG A 1033 5.43 -5.50 -18.18
C ARG A 1033 4.65 -6.81 -18.01
N PRO A 1034 5.32 -7.89 -17.59
CA PRO A 1034 4.64 -9.08 -17.11
C PRO A 1034 4.09 -8.84 -15.70
N ILE A 1035 2.83 -9.18 -15.47
CA ILE A 1035 2.18 -9.12 -14.15
C ILE A 1035 1.51 -10.46 -13.87
N GLN A 1036 1.68 -10.98 -12.66
CA GLN A 1036 1.01 -12.19 -12.21
C GLN A 1036 -0.35 -11.84 -11.60
N ILE A 1037 -1.41 -12.45 -12.10
CA ILE A 1037 -2.79 -12.25 -11.62
C ILE A 1037 -3.38 -13.61 -11.24
N ARG A 1038 -3.99 -13.69 -10.06
CA ARG A 1038 -4.71 -14.89 -9.63
C ARG A 1038 -6.02 -15.01 -10.42
N ASP A 1039 -6.20 -16.12 -11.13
CA ASP A 1039 -7.45 -16.48 -11.78
C ASP A 1039 -8.39 -17.16 -10.76
N ARG A 1040 -9.37 -16.39 -10.26
CA ARG A 1040 -10.30 -16.82 -9.22
C ARG A 1040 -11.26 -17.93 -9.68
N SER A 1041 -11.33 -18.22 -10.98
CA SER A 1041 -12.15 -19.33 -11.51
C SER A 1041 -11.51 -20.71 -11.31
N ILE A 1042 -10.21 -20.76 -11.02
CA ILE A 1042 -9.44 -21.99 -10.84
C ILE A 1042 -9.20 -22.22 -9.35
N ALA A 1043 -9.71 -23.32 -8.80
CA ALA A 1043 -9.40 -23.75 -7.43
C ALA A 1043 -7.90 -24.10 -7.32
N SER A 1044 -7.23 -23.63 -6.26
CA SER A 1044 -5.83 -24.01 -6.01
C SER A 1044 -5.81 -25.33 -5.26
N ASP A 1045 -5.26 -26.38 -5.87
CA ASP A 1045 -5.01 -27.67 -5.19
C ASP A 1045 -3.76 -27.64 -4.29
N ILE A 1046 -2.98 -26.53 -4.34
CA ILE A 1046 -1.81 -26.31 -3.49
C ILE A 1046 -2.25 -25.48 -2.26
N PRO A 1047 -2.18 -26.01 -1.03
CA PRO A 1047 -2.45 -25.26 0.19
C PRO A 1047 -1.46 -24.10 0.33
N ALA A 1048 -1.95 -22.90 0.65
CA ALA A 1048 -1.08 -21.82 1.11
C ALA A 1048 -0.34 -22.28 2.37
N THR A 1049 0.97 -22.01 2.46
CA THR A 1049 1.77 -22.39 3.63
C THR A 1049 1.14 -21.79 4.90
N GLU A 1050 0.83 -22.64 5.86
CA GLU A 1050 0.18 -22.24 7.10
C GLU A 1050 1.08 -21.25 7.86
N LYS A 1051 0.52 -20.14 8.37
CA LYS A 1051 1.29 -19.16 9.17
C LYS A 1051 1.13 -19.48 10.66
N ALA A 1052 2.20 -19.32 11.41
CA ALA A 1052 2.15 -19.46 12.87
C ALA A 1052 1.41 -18.28 13.52
N ASP A 1053 0.58 -18.57 14.52
CA ASP A 1053 -0.05 -17.57 15.38
C ASP A 1053 1.00 -16.93 16.30
N LYS A 1054 1.22 -15.62 16.15
CA LYS A 1054 2.18 -14.85 16.96
C LYS A 1054 1.85 -14.85 18.45
N GLY A 1055 0.59 -15.10 18.83
CA GLY A 1055 0.17 -15.22 20.23
C GLY A 1055 0.44 -16.58 20.86
N ASN A 1056 0.83 -17.60 20.08
CA ASN A 1056 0.94 -18.98 20.55
C ASN A 1056 2.40 -19.47 20.60
N PRO A 1057 3.03 -19.55 21.79
CA PRO A 1057 4.44 -19.94 21.92
C PRO A 1057 4.71 -21.42 21.58
N LYS A 1058 3.66 -22.25 21.43
CA LYS A 1058 3.80 -23.66 21.01
C LYS A 1058 3.89 -23.84 19.49
N GLN A 1059 3.68 -22.77 18.71
CA GLN A 1059 3.84 -22.79 17.26
C GLN A 1059 5.21 -22.20 16.89
N ILE A 1060 6.10 -23.06 16.40
CA ILE A 1060 7.44 -22.65 15.96
C ILE A 1060 7.33 -22.20 14.51
N ALA A 1061 7.65 -20.93 14.29
CA ALA A 1061 7.63 -20.30 12.98
C ALA A 1061 9.02 -20.23 12.35
N ALA A 1062 9.07 -20.15 11.02
CA ALA A 1062 10.25 -19.75 10.30
C ALA A 1062 10.59 -18.29 10.65
N PRO A 1063 11.81 -17.99 11.15
CA PRO A 1063 12.16 -16.65 11.60
C PRO A 1063 12.29 -15.64 10.44
N PHE A 1064 12.64 -16.13 9.26
CA PHE A 1064 12.82 -15.38 8.01
C PHE A 1064 12.69 -16.35 6.83
N ALA A 1065 12.69 -15.80 5.61
CA ALA A 1065 12.63 -16.63 4.41
C ALA A 1065 13.97 -17.35 4.17
N GLY A 1066 13.90 -18.62 3.79
CA GLY A 1066 15.07 -19.48 3.61
C GLY A 1066 14.66 -20.91 3.32
N VAL A 1067 15.64 -21.80 3.18
CA VAL A 1067 15.38 -23.24 3.06
C VAL A 1067 15.52 -23.89 4.42
N VAL A 1068 14.45 -24.50 4.90
CA VAL A 1068 14.41 -25.15 6.20
C VAL A 1068 14.57 -26.65 6.04
N THR A 1069 15.46 -27.20 6.86
CA THR A 1069 15.64 -28.65 7.07
C THR A 1069 15.27 -28.98 8.50
N LEU A 1070 14.21 -29.77 8.71
CA LEU A 1070 13.81 -30.22 10.04
C LEU A 1070 14.82 -31.22 10.62
N GLN A 1071 15.09 -31.12 11.92
CA GLN A 1071 15.97 -32.03 12.66
C GLN A 1071 15.21 -32.94 13.63
N VAL A 1072 13.88 -32.83 13.70
CA VAL A 1072 13.00 -33.57 14.61
C VAL A 1072 11.83 -34.20 13.86
N ALA A 1073 11.26 -35.26 14.43
CA ALA A 1073 10.10 -35.98 13.92
C ALA A 1073 8.85 -35.77 14.81
N GLU A 1074 7.67 -36.05 14.26
CA GLU A 1074 6.44 -36.10 15.07
C GLU A 1074 6.57 -37.12 16.21
N GLY A 1075 6.22 -36.69 17.42
CA GLY A 1075 6.30 -37.48 18.64
C GLY A 1075 7.57 -37.27 19.47
N ASP A 1076 8.60 -36.60 18.94
CA ASP A 1076 9.85 -36.32 19.67
C ASP A 1076 9.62 -35.37 20.85
N GLN A 1077 10.40 -35.56 21.93
CA GLN A 1077 10.45 -34.63 23.06
C GLN A 1077 11.54 -33.59 22.83
N VAL A 1078 11.18 -32.31 22.88
CA VAL A 1078 12.11 -31.20 22.73
C VAL A 1078 12.14 -30.36 24.01
N ALA A 1079 13.35 -30.02 24.47
CA ALA A 1079 13.56 -29.09 25.56
C ALA A 1079 13.50 -27.64 25.04
N ALA A 1080 13.19 -26.68 25.91
CA ALA A 1080 13.32 -25.27 25.57
C ALA A 1080 14.80 -24.97 25.21
N GLY A 1081 15.02 -24.31 24.06
CA GLY A 1081 16.34 -24.04 23.49
C GLY A 1081 16.91 -25.15 22.61
N ALA A 1082 16.27 -26.32 22.52
CA ALA A 1082 16.72 -27.39 21.62
C ALA A 1082 16.57 -26.98 20.15
N THR A 1083 17.57 -27.31 19.31
CA THR A 1083 17.48 -27.10 17.87
C THR A 1083 16.49 -28.09 17.27
N VAL A 1084 15.51 -27.58 16.53
CA VAL A 1084 14.44 -28.36 15.91
C VAL A 1084 14.49 -28.34 14.38
N ALA A 1085 15.16 -27.34 13.80
CA ALA A 1085 15.41 -27.25 12.37
C ALA A 1085 16.66 -26.40 12.11
N THR A 1086 17.24 -26.50 10.93
CA THR A 1086 18.22 -25.53 10.40
C THR A 1086 17.61 -24.78 9.24
N ILE A 1087 17.96 -23.51 9.11
CA ILE A 1087 17.55 -22.65 7.99
C ILE A 1087 18.80 -22.13 7.26
N GLU A 1088 18.85 -22.37 5.97
CA GLU A 1088 19.86 -21.83 5.06
C GLU A 1088 19.32 -20.57 4.37
N ALA A 1089 19.99 -19.43 4.58
CA ALA A 1089 19.65 -18.18 3.92
C ALA A 1089 20.87 -17.24 3.88
N MET A 1090 21.01 -16.44 2.82
CA MET A 1090 22.00 -15.33 2.77
C MET A 1090 23.46 -15.77 3.00
N LYS A 1091 23.88 -16.92 2.44
CA LYS A 1091 25.22 -17.53 2.65
C LYS A 1091 25.50 -17.97 4.09
N MET A 1092 24.48 -18.09 4.93
CA MET A 1092 24.60 -18.54 6.32
C MET A 1092 23.66 -19.71 6.59
N GLU A 1093 24.09 -20.57 7.51
CA GLU A 1093 23.26 -21.60 8.13
C GLU A 1093 22.95 -21.16 9.56
N ALA A 1094 21.68 -21.24 9.98
CA ALA A 1094 21.25 -20.89 11.32
C ALA A 1094 20.34 -21.97 11.92
N SER A 1095 20.47 -22.20 13.23
CA SER A 1095 19.61 -23.12 13.96
C SER A 1095 18.29 -22.45 14.38
N ILE A 1096 17.17 -23.12 14.14
CA ILE A 1096 15.84 -22.78 14.67
C ILE A 1096 15.63 -23.61 15.93
N THR A 1097 15.36 -22.92 17.05
CA THR A 1097 15.22 -23.54 18.37
C THR A 1097 13.79 -23.48 18.89
N ALA A 1098 13.38 -24.47 19.69
CA ALA A 1098 12.12 -24.46 20.41
C ALA A 1098 12.12 -23.41 21.55
N SER A 1099 11.11 -22.54 21.61
CA SER A 1099 10.96 -21.52 22.67
C SER A 1099 10.45 -22.08 24.00
N VAL A 1100 9.76 -23.22 23.95
CA VAL A 1100 9.19 -23.93 25.10
C VAL A 1100 9.49 -25.43 25.00
N ALA A 1101 9.54 -26.12 26.13
CA ALA A 1101 9.61 -27.58 26.14
C ALA A 1101 8.24 -28.16 25.77
N GLY A 1102 8.22 -29.27 25.05
CA GLY A 1102 6.99 -29.92 24.63
C GLY A 1102 7.24 -31.16 23.80
N ARG A 1103 6.15 -31.85 23.45
CA ARG A 1103 6.20 -32.95 22.48
C ARG A 1103 5.86 -32.42 21.09
N VAL A 1104 6.59 -32.83 20.06
CA VAL A 1104 6.27 -32.46 18.67
C VAL A 1104 4.94 -33.13 18.29
N GLY A 1105 3.87 -32.34 18.19
CA GLY A 1105 2.54 -32.84 17.85
C GLY A 1105 2.29 -32.88 16.35
N ARG A 1106 2.82 -31.90 15.60
CA ARG A 1106 2.67 -31.83 14.14
C ARG A 1106 3.84 -31.13 13.46
N LEU A 1107 4.27 -31.66 12.32
CA LEU A 1107 5.17 -30.97 11.39
C LEU A 1107 4.36 -30.32 10.26
N ALA A 1108 4.51 -29.02 10.07
CA ALA A 1108 3.81 -28.26 9.02
C ALA A 1108 4.54 -28.30 7.67
N ILE A 1109 5.83 -28.68 7.68
CA ILE A 1109 6.61 -29.03 6.49
C ILE A 1109 7.10 -30.47 6.61
N THR A 1110 7.19 -31.20 5.50
CA THR A 1110 7.49 -32.65 5.49
C THR A 1110 8.86 -33.00 4.88
N SER A 1111 9.50 -32.05 4.21
CA SER A 1111 10.81 -32.20 3.60
C SER A 1111 11.60 -30.90 3.69
N VAL A 1112 12.83 -30.90 3.18
CA VAL A 1112 13.56 -29.67 2.89
C VAL A 1112 12.68 -28.79 2.00
N GLN A 1113 12.31 -27.61 2.49
CA GLN A 1113 11.33 -26.75 1.83
C GLN A 1113 11.70 -25.29 1.98
N GLN A 1114 11.43 -24.51 0.94
CA GLN A 1114 11.51 -23.05 0.99
C GLN A 1114 10.30 -22.49 1.75
N VAL A 1115 10.58 -21.66 2.76
CA VAL A 1115 9.58 -21.03 3.61
C VAL A 1115 9.74 -19.52 3.59
N GLU A 1116 8.68 -18.80 3.92
CA GLU A 1116 8.69 -17.38 4.21
C GLU A 1116 8.77 -17.12 5.72
N GLY A 1117 9.15 -15.91 6.11
CA GLY A 1117 9.07 -15.49 7.50
C GLY A 1117 7.63 -15.61 8.04
N GLY A 1118 7.48 -16.27 9.18
CA GLY A 1118 6.19 -16.51 9.84
C GLY A 1118 5.45 -17.77 9.39
N ASP A 1119 5.96 -18.52 8.41
CA ASP A 1119 5.43 -19.84 8.08
C ASP A 1119 5.56 -20.77 9.29
N LEU A 1120 4.52 -21.57 9.55
CA LEU A 1120 4.52 -22.58 10.58
C LEU A 1120 5.43 -23.72 10.17
N LEU A 1121 6.32 -24.12 11.08
CA LEU A 1121 7.21 -25.26 10.90
C LEU A 1121 6.78 -26.44 11.76
N ILE A 1122 6.51 -26.18 13.04
CA ILE A 1122 6.25 -27.22 14.04
C ILE A 1122 5.19 -26.74 15.04
N VAL A 1123 4.30 -27.64 15.47
CA VAL A 1123 3.39 -27.44 16.60
C VAL A 1123 3.81 -28.35 17.75
N LEU A 1124 4.01 -27.76 18.94
CA LEU A 1124 4.29 -28.47 20.19
C LEU A 1124 3.01 -28.68 21.02
N GLU A 1125 2.97 -29.79 21.76
CA GLU A 1125 1.94 -30.14 22.74
C GLU A 1125 2.39 -29.87 24.18
#